data_AF-A0AAW1XFJ7-F1
#
_entry.id   AF-A0AAW1XFJ7-F1
#
_cell.length_a   1.000
_cell.length_b   1.000
_cell.length_c   1.000
_cell.angle_alpha   90.00
_cell.angle_beta   90.00
_cell.angle_gamma   90.00
#
_symmetry.space_group_name_H-M   'P 1'
#
loop_
_entity.id
_entity.type
_entity.pdbx_description
1 polymer ?
#
loop_
_entity_poly.entity_id
_entity_poly.type
_entity_poly.pdbx_seq_one_letter_code
_entity_poly.pdbx_strand_id
1 'polypeptide(L)'
;MALQPQNPLVPQERVNFQSTLAPQSRVNFQDTLVPQNPGLVPQTPALVPQNAPPVPQNPGLVPQNPPLVPQTKAPATTVLAGRGGDNYLGRGGDNYLGRGGDNYLGRGGDNYRTTPTPSQFGRDGRRQYSSSSDDNTLSNQILSTDRSRDRPYNVPLLSVKQILQTIEAILTRANKPTDIHGIGVPGGIVPAAAQVDSLDQVKTLHANLSSLHDNLDVPTSIFNSISCEILSKSLSGQDANKTTMDILEIVQHYDWDEKVVLALGSFAIKDGEFWLVAQLFTSNGLAKAIGQLKQMQEILERSGTTLKPKFDAYNNLVSAVLKVTKIIIHLQDLHRDPHLTAEIKASSPTNHIPTAVYWTVRSIVILASQLLGITSSDPEFVTEAWELSSLAHKLESIFNHLEENLNRLFDLIQKFRDEEAFNAIARILESPHIDNSKPLRVLFYKDDQPALYDGYNKKRVDIDVLRRKVVILLISDLDIVQENEYLIAHQMYSEKRQFPTRPESQYEIVWVPIEDNWTDAKLQQFEALRNGMEWYSVNHPSVVSPIVVRYIKHQKKWKFVKKPLLVVMDSQGKIVHTNAVHMMCVFGSAAYPFTNNRERLLWEEESWRIELLADAIDQTLLNWISEKKYICLYGGEDIAWIRNFTKAARDVALEAGIQLEMLYLGKSKQKERVARDIIRTIKEEKLSHTIDWNLIWFFWVRLESMWQSKGQLMSEQSQAHFRNDNIKNDIIMQGIVSLLSFGSSERGWALIGVPSADMSKANGEHMLRSMKEFQDWKARHNVVGFTPALNEHLAGVFKSAPHHCTNLILPATGLMPETVSCAECGRIMERFAMFRCCTD
;
A
#
# COMPACT_ATOMS: atom_id res chain seq x y z
N MET A 1 -12.86 22.32 56.56
CA MET A 1 -14.00 22.47 57.48
C MET A 1 -15.08 21.48 57.07
N ALA A 2 -15.55 20.68 58.04
CA ALA A 2 -16.70 19.76 58.03
C ALA A 2 -16.78 18.64 56.97
N LEU A 3 -16.48 17.42 57.43
CA LEU A 3 -16.93 16.12 56.93
C LEU A 3 -18.38 15.86 57.39
N GLN A 4 -19.21 15.20 56.58
CA GLN A 4 -19.78 13.86 56.87
C GLN A 4 -20.85 13.37 55.84
N PRO A 5 -21.12 12.05 55.78
CA PRO A 5 -21.48 11.30 54.56
C PRO A 5 -22.88 10.65 54.63
N GLN A 6 -23.36 10.07 53.52
CA GLN A 6 -24.32 8.96 53.55
C GLN A 6 -24.02 7.91 52.47
N ASN A 7 -24.24 6.65 52.88
CA ASN A 7 -23.86 5.39 52.25
C ASN A 7 -25.16 4.67 51.73
N PRO A 8 -25.15 3.40 51.27
CA PRO A 8 -25.66 3.00 49.95
C PRO A 8 -26.95 2.16 49.98
N LEU A 9 -27.55 1.90 48.81
CA LEU A 9 -28.60 0.89 48.64
C LEU A 9 -28.25 -0.06 47.48
N VAL A 10 -28.42 -1.35 47.75
CA VAL A 10 -28.15 -2.54 46.92
C VAL A 10 -29.47 -3.02 46.25
N PRO A 11 -29.53 -4.15 45.51
CA PRO A 11 -29.97 -4.22 44.12
C PRO A 11 -31.39 -4.82 43.95
N GLN A 12 -31.97 -4.71 42.75
CA GLN A 12 -33.19 -5.45 42.40
C GLN A 12 -33.05 -6.28 41.12
N GLU A 13 -33.87 -7.32 41.09
CA GLU A 13 -33.69 -8.63 40.50
C GLU A 13 -33.92 -8.76 38.99
N ARG A 14 -33.42 -9.91 38.50
CA ARG A 14 -33.67 -10.57 37.22
C ARG A 14 -35.15 -10.67 36.87
N VAL A 15 -35.46 -10.45 35.59
CA VAL A 15 -36.57 -11.11 34.91
C VAL A 15 -36.03 -11.81 33.66
N ASN A 16 -36.14 -13.13 33.65
CA ASN A 16 -35.94 -14.01 32.50
C ASN A 16 -37.13 -13.90 31.54
N PHE A 17 -36.85 -13.80 30.24
CA PHE A 17 -37.74 -14.34 29.21
C PHE A 17 -36.90 -15.10 28.17
N GLN A 18 -37.04 -16.42 28.17
CA GLN A 18 -36.70 -17.28 27.05
C GLN A 18 -37.83 -17.18 26.02
N SER A 19 -37.49 -16.98 24.75
CA SER A 19 -38.21 -17.60 23.62
C SER A 19 -37.30 -17.67 22.41
N THR A 20 -36.95 -18.90 22.08
CA THR A 20 -36.49 -19.43 20.80
C THR A 20 -37.25 -18.87 19.61
N LEU A 21 -36.55 -18.55 18.51
CA LEU A 21 -36.92 -18.86 17.12
C LEU A 21 -35.79 -18.39 16.17
N ALA A 22 -35.06 -19.35 15.61
CA ALA A 22 -34.39 -19.25 14.31
C ALA A 22 -35.38 -19.86 13.27
N PRO A 23 -35.32 -19.58 11.94
CA PRO A 23 -34.10 -19.75 11.13
C PRO A 23 -33.89 -18.78 9.93
N GLN A 24 -32.63 -18.77 9.47
CA GLN A 24 -32.13 -18.68 8.08
C GLN A 24 -32.61 -17.55 7.15
N SER A 25 -31.65 -16.74 6.67
CA SER A 25 -31.52 -16.43 5.24
C SER A 25 -30.13 -15.87 4.90
N ARG A 26 -29.48 -16.53 3.93
CA ARG A 26 -28.28 -16.07 3.22
C ARG A 26 -28.62 -14.79 2.44
N VAL A 27 -27.76 -13.78 2.51
CA VAL A 27 -27.83 -12.59 1.64
C VAL A 27 -26.73 -12.70 0.58
N ASN A 28 -27.17 -12.85 -0.68
CA ASN A 28 -26.37 -12.69 -1.88
C ASN A 28 -26.09 -11.20 -2.12
N PHE A 29 -24.85 -10.87 -2.45
CA PHE A 29 -24.48 -9.58 -3.00
C PHE A 29 -24.89 -9.51 -4.48
N GLN A 30 -25.73 -8.53 -4.83
CA GLN A 30 -25.92 -8.06 -6.20
C GLN A 30 -25.89 -6.54 -6.18
N ASP A 31 -24.83 -6.00 -6.77
CA ASP A 31 -24.69 -4.58 -7.11
C ASP A 31 -25.69 -4.21 -8.21
N THR A 32 -26.46 -3.14 -8.00
CA THR A 32 -27.08 -2.34 -9.07
C THR A 32 -27.56 -1.01 -8.48
N LEU A 33 -26.81 0.05 -8.70
CA LEU A 33 -27.26 1.43 -8.50
C LEU A 33 -27.21 2.16 -9.85
N VAL A 34 -28.39 2.40 -10.43
CA VAL A 34 -28.62 3.41 -11.46
C VAL A 34 -29.54 4.47 -10.83
N PRO A 35 -29.22 5.77 -10.86
CA PRO A 35 -30.18 6.80 -10.52
C PRO A 35 -30.94 7.26 -11.76
N GLN A 36 -32.26 7.12 -11.74
CA GLN A 36 -33.19 7.88 -12.56
C GLN A 36 -33.87 8.95 -11.68
N ASN A 37 -33.74 10.23 -12.02
CA ASN A 37 -34.90 11.00 -12.50
C ASN A 37 -34.50 12.36 -13.10
N PRO A 38 -35.24 12.84 -14.12
CA PRO A 38 -34.96 14.07 -14.86
C PRO A 38 -35.81 15.25 -14.36
N GLY A 39 -35.34 16.46 -14.64
CA GLY A 39 -36.19 17.65 -14.68
C GLY A 39 -35.60 18.87 -13.98
N LEU A 40 -35.14 19.84 -14.77
CA LEU A 40 -35.69 21.20 -14.82
C LEU A 40 -34.80 22.06 -15.75
N VAL A 41 -35.38 22.45 -16.89
CA VAL A 41 -34.89 23.48 -17.81
C VAL A 41 -35.89 24.65 -17.76
N PRO A 42 -35.41 25.90 -17.87
CA PRO A 42 -36.00 26.84 -18.84
C PRO A 42 -34.89 27.54 -19.67
N GLN A 43 -34.83 27.40 -21.01
CA GLN A 43 -35.38 28.29 -22.06
C GLN A 43 -35.13 29.80 -21.79
N THR A 44 -34.05 30.39 -22.34
CA THR A 44 -33.88 31.21 -23.59
C THR A 44 -33.78 32.73 -23.29
N PRO A 45 -33.31 33.62 -24.21
CA PRO A 45 -32.28 33.53 -25.27
C PRO A 45 -31.23 34.70 -25.24
N ALA A 46 -30.21 34.56 -26.10
CA ALA A 46 -29.27 35.54 -26.68
C ALA A 46 -29.26 37.02 -26.23
N LEU A 47 -28.06 37.57 -26.00
CA LEU A 47 -27.63 38.92 -26.45
C LEU A 47 -26.10 39.06 -26.32
N VAL A 48 -25.42 39.21 -27.47
CA VAL A 48 -24.04 39.74 -27.58
C VAL A 48 -24.15 41.25 -27.76
N PRO A 49 -23.25 42.04 -27.17
CA PRO A 49 -22.60 43.05 -27.98
C PRO A 49 -21.08 43.12 -27.79
N GLN A 50 -20.46 43.46 -28.91
CA GLN A 50 -19.07 43.85 -29.13
C GLN A 50 -18.65 45.00 -28.21
N ASN A 51 -17.39 44.99 -27.73
CA ASN A 51 -16.44 46.11 -27.86
C ASN A 51 -15.10 45.80 -27.17
N ALA A 52 -14.01 46.03 -27.90
CA ALA A 52 -12.63 46.00 -27.44
C ALA A 52 -12.25 47.32 -26.71
N PRO A 53 -11.14 47.37 -25.95
CA PRO A 53 -10.98 48.21 -24.76
C PRO A 53 -10.32 49.58 -25.04
N PRO A 54 -10.45 50.56 -24.12
CA PRO A 54 -9.60 51.74 -24.11
C PRO A 54 -8.39 51.56 -23.17
N VAL A 55 -7.21 51.90 -23.70
CA VAL A 55 -5.97 52.15 -22.96
C VAL A 55 -5.99 53.60 -22.43
N PRO A 56 -5.42 53.85 -21.23
CA PRO A 56 -4.74 55.12 -20.99
C PRO A 56 -3.25 54.92 -20.69
N GLN A 57 -2.46 55.74 -21.39
CA GLN A 57 -1.03 55.99 -21.22
C GLN A 57 -0.77 56.75 -19.90
N ASN A 58 0.39 56.54 -19.25
CA ASN A 58 1.54 57.47 -19.14
C ASN A 58 2.43 57.13 -17.90
N PRO A 59 3.61 57.75 -17.67
CA PRO A 59 4.92 57.16 -17.98
C PRO A 59 5.93 57.13 -16.80
N GLY A 60 7.06 56.41 -17.01
CA GLY A 60 8.35 56.78 -16.43
C GLY A 60 8.90 55.85 -15.34
N LEU A 61 9.92 55.05 -15.69
CA LEU A 61 11.31 55.20 -15.23
C LEU A 61 12.12 53.95 -15.61
N VAL A 62 13.17 54.18 -16.41
CA VAL A 62 14.22 53.23 -16.79
C VAL A 62 15.35 53.32 -15.75
N PRO A 63 16.09 52.22 -15.49
CA PRO A 63 17.53 52.29 -15.75
C PRO A 63 18.06 51.11 -16.59
N GLN A 64 18.99 51.46 -17.47
CA GLN A 64 19.73 50.63 -18.42
C GLN A 64 20.88 49.86 -17.76
N ASN A 65 21.23 48.66 -18.27
CA ASN A 65 22.58 48.23 -18.70
C ASN A 65 22.66 46.71 -19.06
N PRO A 66 23.67 46.20 -19.82
CA PRO A 66 23.53 45.78 -21.23
C PRO A 66 23.72 44.24 -21.46
N PRO A 67 23.55 43.72 -22.70
CA PRO A 67 23.51 42.28 -22.95
C PRO A 67 24.90 41.68 -23.24
N LEU A 68 25.18 40.52 -22.64
CA LEU A 68 26.31 39.65 -22.97
C LEU A 68 25.81 38.41 -23.75
N VAL A 69 26.33 38.27 -24.96
CA VAL A 69 26.21 37.09 -25.84
C VAL A 69 27.24 36.04 -25.41
N PRO A 70 26.97 34.73 -25.61
CA PRO A 70 28.05 33.86 -26.07
C PRO A 70 27.69 33.08 -27.34
N GLN A 71 28.60 33.19 -28.30
CA GLN A 71 28.64 32.42 -29.55
C GLN A 71 29.05 30.97 -29.30
N THR A 72 28.44 30.07 -30.07
CA THR A 72 28.88 28.72 -30.38
C THR A 72 30.26 28.67 -31.05
N LYS A 73 31.11 27.70 -30.68
CA LYS A 73 32.06 27.04 -31.59
C LYS A 73 32.57 25.71 -31.01
N ALA A 74 32.41 24.64 -31.79
CA ALA A 74 33.09 23.35 -31.64
C ALA A 74 34.58 23.45 -31.99
N PRO A 75 35.37 22.41 -31.68
CA PRO A 75 36.34 21.96 -32.67
C PRO A 75 36.34 20.44 -32.88
N ALA A 76 36.61 20.08 -34.13
CA ALA A 76 36.83 18.74 -34.63
C ALA A 76 38.34 18.38 -34.63
N THR A 77 38.55 17.07 -34.71
CA THR A 77 39.73 16.21 -34.82
C THR A 77 40.71 16.52 -35.96
N THR A 78 42.04 16.32 -35.77
CA THR A 78 43.00 15.62 -36.69
C THR A 78 44.41 15.50 -36.02
N VAL A 79 45.00 14.30 -35.78
CA VAL A 79 45.96 13.51 -36.64
C VAL A 79 47.44 13.99 -36.44
N LEU A 80 48.53 13.22 -36.22
CA LEU A 80 49.00 11.87 -36.63
C LEU A 80 50.28 11.43 -35.83
N ALA A 81 50.65 10.14 -36.00
CA ALA A 81 51.96 9.45 -35.86
C ALA A 81 52.39 8.95 -34.47
N GLY A 82 52.90 7.72 -34.26
CA GLY A 82 53.14 6.56 -35.12
C GLY A 82 53.98 5.48 -34.38
N ARG A 83 53.77 4.20 -34.77
CA ARG A 83 54.63 3.00 -34.63
C ARG A 83 54.96 2.40 -33.24
N GLY A 84 54.55 1.13 -33.08
CA GLY A 84 55.47 0.00 -32.83
C GLY A 84 55.25 -0.82 -31.55
N GLY A 85 55.10 -2.15 -31.69
CA GLY A 85 55.53 -3.10 -30.65
C GLY A 85 54.53 -4.21 -30.28
N ASP A 86 54.88 -5.44 -30.66
CA ASP A 86 54.17 -6.72 -30.49
C ASP A 86 54.06 -7.27 -29.05
N ASN A 87 53.07 -8.18 -28.89
CA ASN A 87 53.02 -9.43 -28.10
C ASN A 87 53.52 -9.48 -26.64
N TYR A 88 52.74 -10.12 -25.75
CA TYR A 88 53.13 -11.37 -25.05
C TYR A 88 52.00 -11.90 -24.14
N LEU A 89 51.85 -13.23 -24.17
CA LEU A 89 51.04 -14.12 -23.31
C LEU A 89 51.72 -14.40 -21.96
N GLY A 90 50.93 -14.83 -20.95
CA GLY A 90 51.38 -15.55 -19.76
C GLY A 90 50.64 -15.09 -18.49
N ARG A 91 49.67 -15.81 -17.91
CA ARG A 91 49.67 -17.14 -17.24
C ARG A 91 50.46 -17.15 -15.92
N GLY A 92 49.75 -17.51 -14.84
CA GLY A 92 50.26 -17.85 -13.50
C GLY A 92 49.44 -17.14 -12.41
N GLY A 93 48.81 -17.77 -11.44
CA GLY A 93 48.94 -19.13 -10.93
C GLY A 93 49.02 -19.06 -9.40
N ASP A 94 48.10 -19.78 -8.75
CA ASP A 94 48.21 -20.45 -7.46
C ASP A 94 48.02 -19.70 -6.12
N ASN A 95 46.89 -20.09 -5.50
CA ASN A 95 46.74 -20.73 -4.17
C ASN A 95 47.15 -19.98 -2.91
N TYR A 96 46.23 -19.90 -1.94
CA TYR A 96 46.40 -20.56 -0.62
C TYR A 96 45.04 -20.86 0.05
N LEU A 97 44.90 -22.14 0.41
CA LEU A 97 43.97 -22.78 1.35
C LEU A 97 44.21 -22.21 2.78
N GLY A 98 43.33 -22.25 3.78
CA GLY A 98 42.06 -22.94 4.02
C GLY A 98 41.72 -22.92 5.54
N ARG A 99 40.73 -23.76 5.92
CA ARG A 99 40.19 -24.10 7.28
C ARG A 99 39.24 -23.09 7.94
N GLY A 100 38.09 -23.47 8.51
CA GLY A 100 37.42 -24.77 8.67
C GLY A 100 36.48 -24.78 9.90
N GLY A 101 35.36 -25.54 9.82
CA GLY A 101 34.47 -26.01 10.91
C GLY A 101 33.38 -25.02 11.36
N ASP A 102 32.10 -25.34 11.63
CA ASP A 102 31.44 -26.63 11.93
C ASP A 102 29.91 -26.63 11.64
N ASN A 103 29.37 -27.86 11.62
CA ASN A 103 28.07 -28.36 11.16
C ASN A 103 26.85 -28.12 12.07
N TYR A 104 25.63 -28.19 11.49
CA TYR A 104 24.49 -28.98 12.01
C TYR A 104 23.54 -29.47 10.87
N LEU A 105 23.39 -30.80 10.75
CA LEU A 105 22.21 -31.65 10.40
C LEU A 105 21.34 -31.29 9.16
N GLY A 106 20.92 -32.18 8.23
CA GLY A 106 20.97 -33.64 8.09
C GLY A 106 19.76 -34.16 7.27
N ARG A 107 19.98 -35.21 6.44
CA ARG A 107 19.02 -36.09 5.69
C ARG A 107 18.24 -35.47 4.51
N GLY A 108 18.16 -36.04 3.30
CA GLY A 108 18.55 -37.30 2.64
C GLY A 108 17.78 -37.32 1.28
N GLY A 109 18.13 -38.03 0.20
CA GLY A 109 19.20 -38.96 -0.13
C GLY A 109 19.25 -39.21 -1.65
N ASP A 110 20.40 -39.73 -2.10
CA ASP A 110 20.67 -40.78 -3.12
C ASP A 110 19.84 -40.78 -4.43
N ASN A 111 20.32 -40.53 -5.66
CA ASN A 111 21.60 -40.65 -6.38
C ASN A 111 21.90 -42.05 -7.03
N TYR A 112 22.12 -41.99 -8.35
CA TYR A 112 22.82 -42.91 -9.29
C TYR A 112 22.17 -44.20 -9.83
N ARG A 113 22.20 -44.36 -11.18
CA ARG A 113 23.11 -45.33 -11.86
C ARG A 113 23.13 -45.33 -13.43
N THR A 114 24.36 -45.24 -13.98
CA THR A 114 25.02 -46.06 -15.05
C THR A 114 24.50 -46.21 -16.50
N THR A 115 25.38 -45.84 -17.45
CA THR A 115 25.61 -46.40 -18.83
C THR A 115 26.36 -47.77 -18.78
N PRO A 116 26.48 -48.67 -19.82
CA PRO A 116 26.65 -48.43 -21.29
C PRO A 116 26.07 -49.48 -22.32
N THR A 117 26.32 -49.22 -23.62
CA THR A 117 26.03 -49.84 -24.97
C THR A 117 26.45 -51.32 -25.25
N PRO A 118 26.21 -52.05 -26.41
CA PRO A 118 25.96 -51.62 -27.83
C PRO A 118 25.07 -52.48 -28.82
N SER A 119 24.72 -51.87 -29.97
CA SER A 119 24.54 -52.36 -31.38
C SER A 119 23.81 -53.69 -31.77
N GLN A 120 22.74 -53.61 -32.59
CA GLN A 120 22.70 -53.98 -34.05
C GLN A 120 21.27 -54.08 -34.66
N PHE A 121 21.10 -53.40 -35.82
CA PHE A 121 20.24 -53.62 -37.02
C PHE A 121 18.69 -53.73 -36.98
N GLY A 122 18.02 -52.83 -37.73
CA GLY A 122 16.74 -53.14 -38.42
C GLY A 122 15.76 -51.97 -38.73
N ARG A 123 15.92 -51.34 -39.90
CA ARG A 123 14.91 -50.70 -40.82
C ARG A 123 13.90 -49.62 -40.36
N ASP A 124 13.96 -48.51 -41.11
CA ASP A 124 12.89 -47.67 -41.70
C ASP A 124 11.86 -46.91 -40.83
N GLY A 125 12.13 -45.60 -40.69
CA GLY A 125 11.25 -44.53 -41.21
C GLY A 125 10.00 -44.10 -40.42
N ARG A 126 10.08 -42.99 -39.69
CA ARG A 126 9.32 -41.73 -39.95
C ARG A 126 9.64 -40.64 -38.90
N ARG A 127 9.87 -39.43 -39.42
CA ARG A 127 10.35 -38.23 -38.72
C ARG A 127 9.30 -37.65 -37.78
N GLN A 128 9.74 -37.20 -36.61
CA GLN A 128 9.02 -36.29 -35.72
C GLN A 128 9.65 -34.87 -35.78
N TYR A 129 8.78 -33.92 -36.07
CA TYR A 129 8.67 -32.51 -35.65
C TYR A 129 9.89 -31.57 -35.62
N SER A 130 9.82 -30.58 -36.51
CA SER A 130 10.40 -29.24 -36.41
C SER A 130 9.24 -28.26 -36.63
N SER A 131 8.74 -27.50 -35.63
CA SER A 131 7.46 -26.76 -35.74
C SER A 131 7.48 -25.27 -35.35
N SER A 132 8.62 -24.63 -35.11
CA SER A 132 8.63 -23.19 -34.74
C SER A 132 8.61 -22.22 -35.94
N SER A 133 8.88 -22.69 -37.16
CA SER A 133 8.93 -21.85 -38.36
C SER A 133 7.56 -21.66 -39.03
N ASP A 134 6.67 -22.64 -38.92
CA ASP A 134 5.39 -22.65 -39.63
C ASP A 134 4.28 -21.86 -38.92
N ASP A 135 4.35 -21.71 -37.59
CA ASP A 135 3.37 -20.91 -36.83
C ASP A 135 3.51 -19.40 -37.11
N ASN A 136 4.74 -18.92 -37.36
CA ASN A 136 4.99 -17.52 -37.71
C ASN A 136 4.54 -17.17 -39.13
N THR A 137 4.63 -18.12 -40.08
CA THR A 137 4.16 -17.90 -41.46
C THR A 137 2.63 -17.86 -41.52
N LEU A 138 1.95 -18.77 -40.79
CA LEU A 138 0.49 -18.76 -40.66
C LEU A 138 -0.01 -17.47 -39.99
N SER A 139 0.63 -17.04 -38.90
CA SER A 139 0.26 -15.79 -38.20
C SER A 139 0.37 -14.56 -39.12
N ASN A 140 1.44 -14.47 -39.91
CA ASN A 140 1.62 -13.41 -40.90
C ASN A 140 0.57 -13.47 -42.02
N GLN A 141 0.20 -14.67 -42.47
CA GLN A 141 -0.88 -14.83 -43.46
C GLN A 141 -2.23 -14.37 -42.90
N ILE A 142 -2.57 -14.75 -41.66
CA ILE A 142 -3.81 -14.30 -40.99
C ILE A 142 -3.83 -12.77 -40.91
N LEU A 143 -2.75 -12.15 -40.46
CA LEU A 143 -2.64 -10.69 -40.38
C LEU A 143 -2.77 -10.01 -41.75
N SER A 144 -2.29 -10.64 -42.84
CA SER A 144 -2.41 -10.10 -44.20
C SER A 144 -3.84 -10.04 -44.73
N THR A 145 -4.76 -10.82 -44.14
CA THR A 145 -6.20 -10.77 -44.48
C THR A 145 -6.94 -9.62 -43.82
N ASP A 146 -6.34 -8.95 -42.83
CA ASP A 146 -7.03 -7.91 -42.06
C ASP A 146 -6.92 -6.53 -42.73
N ARG A 147 -8.07 -5.93 -43.05
CA ARG A 147 -8.22 -4.56 -43.56
C ARG A 147 -9.20 -3.76 -42.70
N SER A 148 -9.32 -4.13 -41.42
CA SER A 148 -10.16 -3.46 -40.42
C SER A 148 -9.92 -1.95 -40.36
N ARG A 149 -8.65 -1.52 -40.47
CA ARG A 149 -8.24 -0.10 -40.47
C ARG A 149 -8.68 0.68 -41.71
N ASP A 150 -8.99 -0.01 -42.79
CA ASP A 150 -9.44 0.58 -44.06
C ASP A 150 -10.98 0.57 -44.15
N ARG A 151 -11.69 0.29 -43.04
CA ARG A 151 -13.15 0.28 -42.99
C ARG A 151 -13.73 1.61 -43.52
N PRO A 152 -14.63 1.57 -44.52
CA PRO A 152 -15.29 2.77 -45.00
C PRO A 152 -16.13 3.43 -43.90
N TYR A 153 -16.06 4.76 -43.78
CA TYR A 153 -16.78 5.54 -42.74
C TYR A 153 -18.30 5.32 -42.69
N ASN A 154 -18.90 4.78 -43.76
CA ASN A 154 -20.34 4.53 -43.87
C ASN A 154 -20.79 3.18 -43.28
N VAL A 155 -19.88 2.35 -42.76
CA VAL A 155 -20.21 1.04 -42.16
C VAL A 155 -20.10 1.15 -40.63
N PRO A 156 -21.23 1.14 -39.89
CA PRO A 156 -21.21 1.23 -38.43
C PRO A 156 -20.64 -0.04 -37.79
N LEU A 157 -20.10 0.10 -36.57
CA LEU A 157 -19.68 -1.02 -35.72
C LEU A 157 -20.86 -1.92 -35.41
N LEU A 158 -20.64 -3.24 -35.50
CA LEU A 158 -21.66 -4.22 -35.17
C LEU A 158 -21.91 -4.22 -33.66
N SER A 159 -23.16 -4.44 -33.27
CA SER A 159 -23.52 -4.70 -31.87
C SER A 159 -23.20 -6.14 -31.50
N VAL A 160 -21.89 -6.44 -31.42
CA VAL A 160 -21.34 -7.80 -31.25
C VAL A 160 -21.95 -8.52 -30.05
N LYS A 161 -22.20 -7.81 -28.94
CA LYS A 161 -22.83 -8.36 -27.72
C LYS A 161 -24.27 -8.81 -27.93
N GLN A 162 -25.09 -8.00 -28.62
CA GLN A 162 -26.50 -8.34 -28.89
C GLN A 162 -26.62 -9.51 -29.87
N ILE A 163 -25.75 -9.52 -30.89
CA ILE A 163 -25.67 -10.63 -31.86
C ILE A 163 -25.23 -11.92 -31.13
N LEU A 164 -24.19 -11.86 -30.30
CA LEU A 164 -23.72 -13.01 -29.53
C LEU A 164 -24.80 -13.56 -28.58
N GLN A 165 -25.56 -12.71 -27.89
CA GLN A 165 -26.68 -13.14 -27.04
C GLN A 165 -27.73 -13.94 -27.84
N THR A 166 -28.02 -13.52 -29.07
CA THR A 166 -28.94 -14.23 -29.97
C THR A 166 -28.36 -15.58 -30.39
N ILE A 167 -27.07 -15.62 -30.76
CA ILE A 167 -26.37 -16.86 -31.12
C ILE A 167 -26.36 -17.85 -29.94
N GLU A 168 -26.07 -17.37 -28.72
CA GLU A 168 -26.11 -18.20 -27.51
C GLU A 168 -27.49 -18.79 -27.28
N ALA A 169 -28.56 -18.01 -27.48
CA ALA A 169 -29.92 -18.52 -27.36
C ALA A 169 -30.23 -19.63 -28.36
N ILE A 170 -29.67 -19.58 -29.58
CA ILE A 170 -29.81 -20.63 -30.60
C ILE A 170 -29.04 -21.88 -30.17
N LEU A 171 -27.73 -21.76 -29.92
CA LEU A 171 -26.84 -22.89 -29.66
C LEU A 171 -27.14 -23.61 -28.32
N THR A 172 -27.60 -22.89 -27.30
CA THR A 172 -27.96 -23.49 -25.99
C THR A 172 -29.29 -24.25 -26.03
N ARG A 173 -30.22 -23.86 -26.92
CA ARG A 173 -31.50 -24.55 -27.14
C ARG A 173 -31.36 -25.72 -28.10
N ALA A 174 -30.47 -25.61 -29.07
CA ALA A 174 -30.13 -26.68 -30.01
C ALA A 174 -29.54 -27.93 -29.33
N ASN A 175 -28.66 -27.72 -28.34
CA ASN A 175 -27.83 -28.79 -27.74
C ASN A 175 -28.47 -29.56 -26.56
N LYS A 176 -29.75 -29.33 -26.22
CA LYS A 176 -30.46 -30.13 -25.20
C LYS A 176 -31.40 -31.13 -25.90
N PRO A 177 -31.04 -32.42 -26.01
CA PRO A 177 -32.02 -33.43 -26.38
C PRO A 177 -33.03 -33.56 -25.23
N THR A 178 -34.26 -33.11 -25.41
CA THR A 178 -35.38 -33.62 -24.62
C THR A 178 -35.39 -35.14 -24.79
N ASP A 179 -35.35 -35.91 -23.70
CA ASP A 179 -35.43 -37.37 -23.76
C ASP A 179 -36.68 -37.83 -24.54
N ILE A 180 -36.51 -38.20 -25.81
CA ILE A 180 -37.59 -38.66 -26.71
C ILE A 180 -38.04 -40.11 -26.35
N HIS A 181 -37.66 -40.68 -25.20
CA HIS A 181 -38.04 -42.04 -24.79
C HIS A 181 -38.96 -42.12 -23.55
N GLY A 182 -39.60 -41.02 -23.14
CA GLY A 182 -40.42 -40.96 -21.93
C GLY A 182 -41.94 -41.09 -22.07
N ILE A 183 -42.50 -41.54 -23.20
CA ILE A 183 -43.97 -41.73 -23.34
C ILE A 183 -44.25 -43.15 -23.78
N GLY A 184 -44.45 -44.05 -22.82
CA GLY A 184 -44.79 -45.43 -23.15
C GLY A 184 -44.92 -46.47 -22.04
N VAL A 185 -45.06 -46.13 -20.75
CA VAL A 185 -45.57 -47.10 -19.73
C VAL A 185 -46.29 -46.34 -18.61
N PRO A 186 -47.54 -46.68 -18.25
CA PRO A 186 -48.20 -46.11 -17.08
C PRO A 186 -47.67 -46.80 -15.80
N GLY A 187 -46.95 -46.04 -14.97
CA GLY A 187 -46.58 -46.44 -13.62
C GLY A 187 -45.08 -46.31 -13.31
N GLY A 188 -44.65 -45.11 -12.89
CA GLY A 188 -43.30 -44.89 -12.35
C GLY A 188 -43.17 -43.46 -11.80
N ILE A 189 -42.93 -43.33 -10.50
CA ILE A 189 -42.83 -42.05 -9.78
C ILE A 189 -41.46 -41.42 -10.06
N VAL A 190 -41.42 -40.17 -10.56
CA VAL A 190 -40.20 -39.36 -10.72
C VAL A 190 -40.08 -38.38 -9.53
N PRO A 191 -38.87 -38.13 -8.96
CA PRO A 191 -38.71 -37.23 -7.81
C PRO A 191 -38.82 -35.75 -8.22
N ALA A 192 -39.55 -34.97 -7.42
CA ALA A 192 -39.95 -33.58 -7.68
C ALA A 192 -38.83 -32.51 -7.66
N ALA A 193 -37.55 -32.88 -7.51
CA ALA A 193 -36.44 -31.92 -7.36
C ALA A 193 -35.80 -31.46 -8.69
N ALA A 194 -35.96 -32.21 -9.80
CA ALA A 194 -35.33 -31.88 -11.09
C ALA A 194 -36.18 -30.95 -11.99
N GLN A 195 -37.45 -30.70 -11.65
CA GLN A 195 -38.36 -29.86 -12.44
C GLN A 195 -38.24 -28.36 -12.14
N VAL A 196 -37.69 -27.99 -10.97
CA VAL A 196 -37.66 -26.58 -10.51
C VAL A 196 -36.48 -25.81 -11.16
N ASP A 197 -35.30 -26.40 -11.26
CA ASP A 197 -34.11 -25.76 -11.89
C ASP A 197 -34.23 -25.59 -13.41
N SER A 198 -34.95 -26.50 -14.09
CA SER A 198 -35.19 -26.42 -15.55
C SER A 198 -36.15 -25.29 -15.91
N LEU A 199 -37.13 -25.02 -15.04
CA LEU A 199 -38.16 -24.01 -15.28
C LEU A 199 -37.62 -22.59 -15.07
N ASP A 200 -36.74 -22.37 -14.08
CA ASP A 200 -36.15 -21.06 -13.82
C ASP A 200 -35.09 -20.67 -14.85
N GLN A 201 -34.33 -21.63 -15.39
CA GLN A 201 -33.39 -21.39 -16.50
C GLN A 201 -34.12 -21.05 -17.80
N VAL A 202 -35.26 -21.70 -18.10
CA VAL A 202 -36.10 -21.39 -19.26
C VAL A 202 -36.80 -20.03 -19.11
N LYS A 203 -37.28 -19.66 -17.91
CA LYS A 203 -37.87 -18.35 -17.63
C LYS A 203 -36.87 -17.20 -17.79
N THR A 204 -35.63 -17.38 -17.31
CA THR A 204 -34.55 -16.38 -17.44
C THR A 204 -34.15 -16.17 -18.90
N LEU A 205 -34.10 -17.25 -19.70
CA LEU A 205 -33.80 -17.18 -21.14
C LEU A 205 -34.97 -16.63 -21.98
N HIS A 206 -36.21 -16.85 -21.54
CA HIS A 206 -37.40 -16.25 -22.17
C HIS A 206 -37.46 -14.74 -21.91
N ALA A 207 -37.16 -14.31 -20.67
CA ALA A 207 -37.03 -12.90 -20.31
C ALA A 207 -35.93 -12.17 -21.11
N ASN A 208 -34.79 -12.82 -21.35
CA ASN A 208 -33.71 -12.28 -22.20
C ASN A 208 -34.17 -12.10 -23.66
N LEU A 209 -34.93 -13.06 -24.22
CA LEU A 209 -35.46 -12.96 -25.59
C LEU A 209 -36.51 -11.85 -25.74
N SER A 210 -37.37 -11.66 -24.72
CA SER A 210 -38.36 -10.59 -24.70
C SER A 210 -37.76 -9.20 -24.50
N SER A 211 -36.47 -9.10 -24.13
CA SER A 211 -35.72 -7.84 -24.00
C SER A 211 -34.94 -7.44 -25.25
N LEU A 212 -34.92 -8.30 -26.29
CA LEU A 212 -34.23 -8.01 -27.55
C LEU A 212 -34.99 -6.92 -28.31
N HIS A 213 -34.28 -5.91 -28.80
CA HIS A 213 -34.84 -4.82 -29.59
C HIS A 213 -35.24 -5.32 -30.99
N ASP A 214 -36.42 -4.91 -31.49
CA ASP A 214 -37.01 -5.40 -32.75
C ASP A 214 -36.18 -5.11 -34.02
N ASN A 215 -35.12 -4.31 -33.94
CA ASN A 215 -34.24 -3.97 -35.06
C ASN A 215 -32.78 -4.36 -34.75
N LEU A 216 -32.41 -5.62 -34.98
CA LEU A 216 -31.01 -6.03 -35.02
C LEU A 216 -30.50 -5.80 -36.45
N ASP A 217 -29.65 -4.80 -36.67
CA ASP A 217 -29.00 -4.53 -37.96
C ASP A 217 -27.95 -5.62 -38.26
N VAL A 218 -28.43 -6.83 -38.56
CA VAL A 218 -27.61 -7.98 -38.92
C VAL A 218 -27.26 -7.90 -40.41
N PRO A 219 -25.98 -8.00 -40.80
CA PRO A 219 -25.59 -8.06 -42.21
C PRO A 219 -26.00 -9.39 -42.88
N THR A 220 -27.29 -9.54 -43.21
CA THR A 220 -27.85 -10.79 -43.75
C THR A 220 -27.13 -11.26 -45.02
N SER A 221 -26.68 -10.33 -45.86
CA SER A 221 -25.89 -10.63 -47.06
C SER A 221 -24.55 -11.29 -46.71
N ILE A 222 -23.88 -10.84 -45.65
CA ILE A 222 -22.61 -11.41 -45.19
C ILE A 222 -22.84 -12.77 -44.55
N PHE A 223 -23.88 -12.90 -43.73
CA PHE A 223 -24.23 -14.21 -43.17
C PHE A 223 -24.48 -15.24 -44.26
N ASN A 224 -25.24 -14.86 -45.29
CA ASN A 224 -25.49 -15.72 -46.45
C ASN A 224 -24.20 -16.03 -47.22
N SER A 225 -23.32 -15.05 -47.45
CA SER A 225 -22.03 -15.27 -48.11
C SER A 225 -21.16 -16.27 -47.34
N ILE A 226 -21.03 -16.11 -46.02
CA ILE A 226 -20.26 -17.03 -45.17
C ILE A 226 -20.93 -18.41 -45.15
N SER A 227 -22.26 -18.50 -45.03
CA SER A 227 -22.97 -19.78 -45.06
C SER A 227 -22.82 -20.50 -46.41
N CYS A 228 -22.89 -19.78 -47.53
CA CYS A 228 -22.62 -20.31 -48.87
C CYS A 228 -21.19 -20.81 -48.98
N GLU A 229 -20.22 -20.04 -48.48
CA GLU A 229 -18.81 -20.38 -48.48
C GLU A 229 -18.52 -21.65 -47.68
N ILE A 230 -19.06 -21.74 -46.46
CA ILE A 230 -18.97 -22.93 -45.60
C ILE A 230 -19.59 -24.15 -46.31
N LEU A 231 -20.84 -24.05 -46.79
CA LEU A 231 -21.57 -25.22 -47.29
C LEU A 231 -21.12 -25.67 -48.68
N SER A 232 -20.84 -24.75 -49.60
CA SER A 232 -20.47 -25.08 -50.99
C SER A 232 -19.10 -25.75 -51.08
N LYS A 233 -18.15 -25.33 -50.23
CA LYS A 233 -16.78 -25.85 -50.24
C LYS A 233 -16.62 -27.09 -49.37
N SER A 234 -17.41 -27.24 -48.31
CA SER A 234 -17.48 -28.49 -47.54
C SER A 234 -17.96 -29.67 -48.40
N LEU A 235 -18.89 -29.47 -49.35
CA LEU A 235 -19.33 -30.50 -50.31
C LEU A 235 -18.26 -30.88 -51.35
N SER A 236 -17.28 -30.01 -51.58
CA SER A 236 -16.24 -30.20 -52.61
C SER A 236 -14.97 -30.90 -52.09
N GLY A 237 -14.92 -31.25 -50.79
CA GLY A 237 -13.74 -31.87 -50.16
C GLY A 237 -12.53 -30.93 -50.03
N GLN A 238 -12.74 -29.61 -50.06
CA GLN A 238 -11.68 -28.61 -50.01
C GLN A 238 -11.07 -28.46 -48.60
N ASP A 239 -9.76 -28.15 -48.52
CA ASP A 239 -9.02 -27.99 -47.25
C ASP A 239 -9.65 -26.90 -46.35
N ALA A 240 -9.98 -27.26 -45.11
CA ALA A 240 -10.56 -26.39 -44.10
C ALA A 240 -9.71 -25.12 -43.84
N ASN A 241 -8.39 -25.19 -44.04
CA ASN A 241 -7.52 -24.00 -43.99
C ASN A 241 -7.95 -22.93 -44.99
N LYS A 242 -8.17 -23.35 -46.25
CA LYS A 242 -8.47 -22.44 -47.35
C LYS A 242 -9.83 -21.79 -47.14
N THR A 243 -10.85 -22.59 -46.80
CA THR A 243 -12.19 -22.08 -46.47
C THR A 243 -12.14 -21.08 -45.29
N THR A 244 -11.30 -21.34 -44.28
CA THR A 244 -11.13 -20.39 -43.17
C THR A 244 -10.56 -19.04 -43.64
N MET A 245 -9.54 -19.07 -44.52
CA MET A 245 -8.93 -17.84 -45.05
C MET A 245 -9.89 -17.09 -45.98
N ASP A 246 -10.64 -17.81 -46.82
CA ASP A 246 -11.65 -17.24 -47.70
C ASP A 246 -12.78 -16.55 -46.88
N ILE A 247 -13.20 -17.15 -45.75
CA ILE A 247 -14.13 -16.50 -44.80
C ILE A 247 -13.52 -15.22 -44.21
N LEU A 248 -12.27 -15.25 -43.76
CA LEU A 248 -11.60 -14.06 -43.22
C LEU A 248 -11.47 -12.94 -44.27
N GLU A 249 -11.31 -13.29 -45.55
CA GLU A 249 -11.31 -12.34 -46.67
C GLU A 249 -12.71 -11.72 -46.91
N ILE A 250 -13.79 -12.50 -46.78
CA ILE A 250 -15.18 -11.98 -46.84
C ILE A 250 -15.38 -10.91 -45.75
N VAL A 251 -14.87 -11.13 -44.53
CA VAL A 251 -15.00 -10.21 -43.39
C VAL A 251 -13.76 -9.32 -43.17
N GLN A 252 -12.94 -9.09 -44.19
CA GLN A 252 -11.65 -8.38 -44.06
C GLN A 252 -11.76 -6.97 -43.46
N HIS A 253 -12.87 -6.25 -43.68
CA HIS A 253 -13.10 -4.88 -43.19
C HIS A 253 -13.77 -4.79 -41.80
N TYR A 254 -13.98 -5.93 -41.14
CA TYR A 254 -14.51 -6.02 -39.78
C TYR A 254 -13.37 -6.19 -38.77
N ASP A 255 -13.55 -5.70 -37.55
CA ASP A 255 -12.63 -5.93 -36.44
C ASP A 255 -12.66 -7.41 -36.00
N TRP A 256 -11.60 -7.88 -35.32
CA TRP A 256 -11.43 -9.30 -34.99
C TRP A 256 -12.57 -9.90 -34.16
N ASP A 257 -13.18 -9.14 -33.24
CA ASP A 257 -14.37 -9.52 -32.46
C ASP A 257 -15.61 -9.67 -33.36
N GLU A 258 -15.78 -8.76 -34.32
CA GLU A 258 -16.84 -8.80 -35.31
C GLU A 258 -16.66 -9.98 -36.27
N LYS A 259 -15.44 -10.24 -36.76
CA LYS A 259 -15.14 -11.36 -37.68
C LYS A 259 -15.56 -12.71 -37.09
N VAL A 260 -15.21 -12.95 -35.82
CA VAL A 260 -15.54 -14.23 -35.15
C VAL A 260 -17.03 -14.36 -34.89
N VAL A 261 -17.72 -13.27 -34.49
CA VAL A 261 -19.17 -13.29 -34.30
C VAL A 261 -19.92 -13.44 -35.61
N LEU A 262 -19.41 -12.88 -36.71
CA LEU A 262 -20.01 -13.05 -38.02
C LEU A 262 -19.95 -14.52 -38.48
N ALA A 263 -18.79 -15.16 -38.34
CA ALA A 263 -18.64 -16.58 -38.65
C ALA A 263 -19.50 -17.47 -37.74
N LEU A 264 -19.50 -17.20 -36.44
CA LEU A 264 -20.28 -17.95 -35.45
C LEU A 264 -21.78 -17.79 -35.68
N GLY A 265 -22.24 -16.59 -36.06
CA GLY A 265 -23.64 -16.31 -36.38
C GLY A 265 -24.14 -17.09 -37.59
N SER A 266 -23.36 -17.09 -38.68
CA SER A 266 -23.66 -17.90 -39.87
C SER A 266 -23.78 -19.40 -39.57
N PHE A 267 -22.91 -19.91 -38.71
CA PHE A 267 -22.98 -21.29 -38.26
C PHE A 267 -24.17 -21.55 -37.35
N ALA A 268 -24.43 -20.68 -36.36
CA ALA A 268 -25.53 -20.84 -35.43
C ALA A 268 -26.89 -20.87 -36.13
N ILE A 269 -27.08 -20.10 -37.21
CA ILE A 269 -28.29 -20.18 -38.03
C ILE A 269 -28.46 -21.59 -38.60
N LYS A 270 -27.41 -22.18 -39.16
CA LYS A 270 -27.47 -23.50 -39.80
C LYS A 270 -27.60 -24.66 -38.80
N ASP A 271 -26.85 -24.58 -37.71
CA ASP A 271 -26.98 -25.51 -36.59
C ASP A 271 -28.39 -25.44 -35.98
N GLY A 272 -28.90 -24.22 -35.74
CA GLY A 272 -30.25 -23.98 -35.25
C GLY A 272 -31.34 -24.50 -36.18
N GLU A 273 -31.25 -24.28 -37.49
CA GLU A 273 -32.17 -24.83 -38.49
C GLU A 273 -32.23 -26.36 -38.45
N PHE A 274 -31.08 -27.02 -38.29
CA PHE A 274 -31.01 -28.47 -38.17
C PHE A 274 -31.69 -28.96 -36.88
N TRP A 275 -31.29 -28.42 -35.73
CA TRP A 275 -31.81 -28.86 -34.43
C TRP A 275 -33.28 -28.52 -34.23
N LEU A 276 -33.76 -27.40 -34.78
CA LEU A 276 -35.18 -27.04 -34.75
C LEU A 276 -36.04 -28.10 -35.46
N VAL A 277 -35.61 -28.56 -36.64
CA VAL A 277 -36.29 -29.64 -37.36
C VAL A 277 -36.19 -30.96 -36.60
N ALA A 278 -35.03 -31.27 -36.02
CA ALA A 278 -34.83 -32.50 -35.25
C ALA A 278 -35.72 -32.56 -34.00
N GLN A 279 -35.85 -31.46 -33.25
CA GLN A 279 -36.66 -31.36 -32.03
C GLN A 279 -38.16 -31.41 -32.32
N LEU A 280 -38.61 -30.82 -33.43
CA LEU A 280 -40.03 -30.74 -33.79
C LEU A 280 -40.50 -31.89 -34.71
N PHE A 281 -39.60 -32.82 -35.05
CA PHE A 281 -39.86 -33.89 -36.02
C PHE A 281 -41.11 -34.72 -35.70
N THR A 282 -41.37 -34.99 -34.42
CA THR A 282 -42.50 -35.82 -33.96
C THR A 282 -43.78 -35.03 -33.69
N SER A 283 -43.69 -33.71 -33.52
CA SER A 283 -44.77 -32.86 -33.02
C SER A 283 -45.32 -31.87 -34.05
N ASN A 284 -44.59 -31.59 -35.14
CA ASN A 284 -44.95 -30.61 -36.15
C ASN A 284 -44.97 -31.21 -37.56
N GLY A 285 -46.09 -31.05 -38.29
CA GLY A 285 -46.25 -31.62 -39.63
C GLY A 285 -45.27 -31.08 -40.69
N LEU A 286 -44.89 -29.80 -40.63
CA LEU A 286 -43.90 -29.20 -41.51
C LEU A 286 -42.49 -29.71 -41.20
N ALA A 287 -42.12 -29.77 -39.91
CA ALA A 287 -40.83 -30.32 -39.49
C ALA A 287 -40.72 -31.81 -39.86
N LYS A 288 -41.81 -32.58 -39.77
CA LYS A 288 -41.87 -33.96 -40.23
C LYS A 288 -41.61 -34.10 -41.73
N ALA A 289 -42.24 -33.27 -42.57
CA ALA A 289 -42.04 -33.29 -44.01
C ALA A 289 -40.60 -32.91 -44.41
N ILE A 290 -40.03 -31.86 -43.80
CA ILE A 290 -38.63 -31.46 -44.01
C ILE A 290 -37.68 -32.56 -43.51
N GLY A 291 -37.95 -33.11 -42.33
CA GLY A 291 -37.14 -34.18 -41.73
C GLY A 291 -37.17 -35.48 -42.54
N GLN A 292 -38.28 -35.81 -43.20
CA GLN A 292 -38.37 -36.95 -44.12
C GLN A 292 -37.40 -36.80 -45.31
N LEU A 293 -37.33 -35.61 -45.90
CA LEU A 293 -36.37 -35.33 -46.99
C LEU A 293 -34.92 -35.33 -46.51
N LYS A 294 -34.67 -34.92 -45.26
CA LYS A 294 -33.35 -34.92 -44.62
C LYS A 294 -32.97 -36.25 -43.94
N GLN A 295 -33.77 -37.32 -44.11
CA GLN A 295 -33.55 -38.64 -43.48
C GLN A 295 -33.40 -38.57 -41.95
N MET A 296 -34.09 -37.63 -41.30
CA MET A 296 -33.88 -37.29 -39.88
C MET A 296 -34.20 -38.46 -38.93
N GLN A 297 -35.11 -39.36 -39.30
CA GLN A 297 -35.48 -40.52 -38.49
C GLN A 297 -34.30 -41.50 -38.31
N GLU A 298 -33.51 -41.74 -39.36
CA GLU A 298 -32.33 -42.61 -39.33
C GLU A 298 -31.19 -41.99 -38.50
N ILE A 299 -31.03 -40.66 -38.57
CA ILE A 299 -30.06 -39.90 -37.78
C ILE A 299 -30.42 -39.96 -36.29
N LEU A 300 -31.70 -39.78 -35.95
CA LEU A 300 -32.20 -39.84 -34.57
C LEU A 300 -32.08 -41.25 -33.97
N GLU A 301 -32.32 -42.33 -34.74
CA GLU A 301 -32.13 -43.70 -34.27
C GLU A 301 -30.64 -44.03 -34.00
N ARG A 302 -29.72 -43.52 -34.83
CA ARG A 302 -28.25 -43.67 -34.65
C ARG A 302 -27.66 -42.74 -33.58
N SER A 303 -28.36 -41.66 -33.24
CA SER A 303 -27.92 -40.64 -32.27
C SER A 303 -27.66 -41.23 -30.87
N GLY A 304 -28.46 -42.21 -30.44
CA GLY A 304 -28.35 -42.84 -29.13
C GLY A 304 -27.27 -43.92 -29.01
N THR A 305 -26.67 -44.35 -30.13
CA THR A 305 -25.76 -45.51 -30.18
C THR A 305 -24.40 -45.16 -30.81
N THR A 306 -24.28 -45.14 -32.14
CA THR A 306 -23.01 -44.95 -32.86
C THR A 306 -22.60 -43.49 -33.05
N LEU A 307 -23.55 -42.55 -33.05
CA LEU A 307 -23.27 -41.12 -33.23
C LEU A 307 -23.13 -40.36 -31.91
N LYS A 308 -23.51 -40.95 -30.78
CA LYS A 308 -23.41 -40.33 -29.44
C LYS A 308 -22.04 -39.70 -29.14
N PRO A 309 -20.90 -40.42 -29.25
CA PRO A 309 -19.59 -39.82 -28.98
C PRO A 309 -19.22 -38.70 -29.98
N LYS A 310 -19.77 -38.72 -31.19
CA LYS A 310 -19.58 -37.65 -32.19
C LYS A 310 -20.38 -36.41 -31.85
N PHE A 311 -21.63 -36.57 -31.40
CA PHE A 311 -22.45 -35.46 -30.90
C PHE A 311 -21.89 -34.86 -29.60
N ASP A 312 -21.37 -35.68 -28.69
CA ASP A 312 -20.70 -35.19 -27.48
C ASP A 312 -19.45 -34.36 -27.83
N ALA A 313 -18.59 -34.87 -28.73
CA ALA A 313 -17.43 -34.13 -29.22
C ALA A 313 -17.81 -32.84 -29.98
N TYR A 314 -18.88 -32.88 -30.78
CA TYR A 314 -19.45 -31.73 -31.46
C TYR A 314 -19.91 -30.65 -30.47
N ASN A 315 -20.73 -31.02 -29.48
CA ASN A 315 -21.26 -30.11 -28.46
C ASN A 315 -20.13 -29.49 -27.62
N ASN A 316 -19.10 -30.27 -27.29
CA ASN A 316 -17.92 -29.78 -26.58
C ASN A 316 -17.15 -28.73 -27.42
N LEU A 317 -16.99 -28.97 -28.73
CA LEU A 317 -16.33 -28.01 -29.61
C LEU A 317 -17.18 -26.74 -29.82
N VAL A 318 -18.51 -26.85 -29.95
CA VAL A 318 -19.43 -25.69 -29.98
C VAL A 318 -19.31 -24.86 -28.70
N SER A 319 -19.24 -25.53 -27.54
CA SER A 319 -19.02 -24.87 -26.25
C SER A 319 -17.68 -24.14 -26.18
N ALA A 320 -16.59 -24.78 -26.65
CA ALA A 320 -15.27 -24.17 -26.69
C ALA A 320 -15.22 -22.95 -27.64
N VAL A 321 -15.85 -23.03 -28.82
CA VAL A 321 -16.00 -21.91 -29.76
C VAL A 321 -16.73 -20.73 -29.10
N LEU A 322 -17.81 -20.99 -28.36
CA LEU A 322 -18.54 -19.94 -27.63
C LEU A 322 -17.68 -19.29 -26.54
N LYS A 323 -16.96 -20.08 -25.74
CA LYS A 323 -16.05 -19.57 -24.71
C LYS A 323 -14.97 -18.65 -25.27
N VAL A 324 -14.28 -19.10 -26.33
CA VAL A 324 -13.21 -18.31 -26.98
C VAL A 324 -13.79 -17.03 -27.61
N THR A 325 -14.97 -17.11 -28.21
CA THR A 325 -15.63 -15.93 -28.78
C THR A 325 -15.96 -14.89 -27.70
N LYS A 326 -16.49 -15.31 -26.55
CA LYS A 326 -16.78 -14.41 -25.41
C LYS A 326 -15.54 -13.67 -24.92
N ILE A 327 -14.43 -14.38 -24.75
CA ILE A 327 -13.22 -13.78 -24.20
C ILE A 327 -12.53 -12.84 -25.19
N ILE A 328 -12.60 -13.13 -26.49
CA ILE A 328 -12.14 -12.21 -27.55
C ILE A 328 -12.90 -10.88 -27.48
N ILE A 329 -14.23 -10.93 -27.32
CA ILE A 329 -15.06 -9.72 -27.22
C ILE A 329 -14.69 -8.91 -25.97
N HIS A 330 -14.56 -9.57 -24.81
CA HIS A 330 -14.18 -8.90 -23.56
C HIS A 330 -12.82 -8.22 -23.67
N LEU A 331 -11.83 -8.89 -24.27
CA LEU A 331 -10.52 -8.31 -24.51
C LEU A 331 -10.62 -7.12 -25.47
N GLN A 332 -11.35 -7.22 -26.58
CA GLN A 332 -11.45 -6.14 -27.55
C GLN A 332 -12.14 -4.89 -26.97
N ASP A 333 -13.19 -5.08 -26.17
CA ASP A 333 -13.87 -4.00 -25.45
C ASP A 333 -12.92 -3.25 -24.52
N LEU A 334 -12.11 -3.98 -23.76
CA LEU A 334 -11.14 -3.39 -22.84
C LEU A 334 -10.08 -2.56 -23.58
N HIS A 335 -9.62 -3.02 -24.75
CA HIS A 335 -8.65 -2.28 -25.57
C HIS A 335 -9.26 -1.02 -26.23
N ARG A 336 -10.57 -1.05 -26.53
CA ARG A 336 -11.32 0.10 -27.06
C ARG A 336 -11.60 1.17 -26.01
N ASP A 337 -11.41 0.91 -24.72
CA ASP A 337 -11.62 1.90 -23.66
C ASP A 337 -10.71 3.13 -23.86
N PRO A 338 -11.28 4.35 -24.03
CA PRO A 338 -10.52 5.58 -24.19
C PRO A 338 -9.80 6.02 -22.91
N HIS A 339 -10.22 5.54 -21.74
CA HIS A 339 -9.61 5.88 -20.45
C HIS A 339 -8.37 5.03 -20.12
N LEU A 340 -8.06 4.03 -20.93
CA LEU A 340 -6.92 3.15 -20.72
C LEU A 340 -5.60 3.81 -21.19
N THR A 341 -4.61 3.88 -20.30
CA THR A 341 -3.31 4.54 -20.54
C THR A 341 -2.52 3.88 -21.68
N ALA A 342 -1.76 4.67 -22.45
CA ALA A 342 -0.93 4.17 -23.55
C ALA A 342 0.10 3.10 -23.11
N GLU A 343 0.61 3.19 -21.88
CA GLU A 343 1.51 2.20 -21.28
C GLU A 343 0.84 0.83 -21.10
N ILE A 344 -0.42 0.79 -20.65
CA ILE A 344 -1.17 -0.46 -20.47
C ILE A 344 -1.44 -1.08 -21.84
N LYS A 345 -1.82 -0.26 -22.83
CA LYS A 345 -2.01 -0.71 -24.23
C LYS A 345 -0.73 -1.27 -24.85
N ALA A 346 0.43 -0.70 -24.56
CA ALA A 346 1.73 -1.20 -25.04
C ALA A 346 2.16 -2.50 -24.34
N SER A 347 1.76 -2.70 -23.08
CA SER A 347 2.12 -3.88 -22.27
C SER A 347 1.31 -5.16 -22.59
N SER A 348 0.25 -5.03 -23.39
CA SER A 348 -0.63 -6.12 -23.81
C SER A 348 -0.73 -6.20 -25.32
N PRO A 349 0.21 -6.91 -25.99
CA PRO A 349 0.13 -7.08 -27.42
C PRO A 349 -1.08 -7.94 -27.80
N THR A 350 -2.01 -7.39 -28.59
CA THR A 350 -3.18 -8.08 -29.16
C THR A 350 -2.81 -9.15 -30.20
N ASN A 351 -1.54 -9.55 -30.27
CA ASN A 351 -0.97 -10.42 -31.31
C ASN A 351 -1.58 -11.83 -31.30
N HIS A 352 -2.15 -12.26 -30.17
CA HIS A 352 -2.78 -13.57 -30.04
C HIS A 352 -4.25 -13.58 -30.50
N ILE A 353 -4.90 -12.42 -30.62
CA ILE A 353 -6.32 -12.30 -31.02
C ILE A 353 -6.54 -12.79 -32.47
N PRO A 354 -5.75 -12.37 -33.48
CA PRO A 354 -5.90 -12.86 -34.85
C PRO A 354 -5.82 -14.39 -34.96
N THR A 355 -4.84 -14.98 -34.29
CA THR A 355 -4.64 -16.43 -34.26
C THR A 355 -5.81 -17.14 -33.56
N ALA A 356 -6.32 -16.59 -32.45
CA ALA A 356 -7.48 -17.13 -31.76
C ALA A 356 -8.74 -17.08 -32.63
N VAL A 357 -8.97 -15.98 -33.35
CA VAL A 357 -10.08 -15.85 -34.31
C VAL A 357 -9.95 -16.89 -35.41
N TYR A 358 -8.77 -17.04 -36.02
CA TYR A 358 -8.52 -18.05 -37.04
C TYR A 358 -8.86 -19.47 -36.56
N TRP A 359 -8.36 -19.90 -35.41
CA TRP A 359 -8.65 -21.24 -34.88
C TRP A 359 -10.13 -21.41 -34.54
N THR A 360 -10.81 -20.34 -34.12
CA THR A 360 -12.25 -20.36 -33.84
C THR A 360 -13.07 -20.49 -35.12
N VAL A 361 -12.79 -19.68 -36.15
CA VAL A 361 -13.44 -19.77 -37.47
C VAL A 361 -13.17 -21.12 -38.12
N ARG A 362 -11.94 -21.62 -38.04
CA ARG A 362 -11.62 -22.96 -38.55
C ARG A 362 -12.42 -24.05 -37.85
N SER A 363 -12.58 -23.95 -36.54
CA SER A 363 -13.39 -24.90 -35.77
C SER A 363 -14.86 -24.83 -36.18
N ILE A 364 -15.38 -23.63 -36.47
CA ILE A 364 -16.73 -23.42 -37.03
C ILE A 364 -16.88 -24.10 -38.40
N VAL A 365 -15.91 -23.95 -39.31
CA VAL A 365 -15.92 -24.62 -40.62
C VAL A 365 -15.98 -26.14 -40.46
N ILE A 366 -15.19 -26.70 -39.54
CA ILE A 366 -15.14 -28.14 -39.29
C ILE A 366 -16.44 -28.64 -38.64
N LEU A 367 -17.01 -27.88 -37.69
CA LEU A 367 -18.33 -28.17 -37.13
C LEU A 367 -19.41 -28.21 -38.22
N ALA A 368 -19.42 -27.24 -39.14
CA ALA A 368 -20.38 -27.21 -40.22
C ALA A 368 -20.23 -28.38 -41.20
N SER A 369 -18.99 -28.77 -41.54
CA SER A 369 -18.71 -29.96 -42.35
C SER A 369 -19.20 -31.24 -41.65
N GLN A 370 -18.99 -31.35 -40.34
CA GLN A 370 -19.48 -32.49 -39.55
C GLN A 370 -21.00 -32.56 -39.54
N LEU A 371 -21.68 -31.42 -39.36
CA LEU A 371 -23.14 -31.35 -39.40
C LEU A 371 -23.68 -31.80 -40.76
N LEU A 372 -23.02 -31.38 -41.83
CA LEU A 372 -23.37 -31.76 -43.20
C LEU A 372 -23.15 -33.27 -43.44
N GLY A 373 -22.00 -33.81 -43.02
CA GLY A 373 -21.70 -35.25 -43.14
C GLY A 373 -22.65 -36.14 -42.33
N ILE A 374 -23.16 -35.65 -41.19
CA ILE A 374 -24.22 -36.33 -40.43
C ILE A 374 -25.54 -36.34 -41.21
N THR A 375 -25.85 -35.27 -41.96
CA THR A 375 -27.09 -35.16 -42.75
C THR A 375 -27.09 -35.85 -44.10
N SER A 376 -25.94 -36.02 -44.75
CA SER A 376 -25.83 -36.56 -46.12
C SER A 376 -25.67 -38.07 -46.19
N SER A 377 -25.52 -38.76 -45.03
CA SER A 377 -25.25 -40.20 -44.94
C SER A 377 -24.00 -40.66 -45.73
N ASP A 378 -23.07 -39.73 -46.01
CA ASP A 378 -21.87 -39.97 -46.81
C ASP A 378 -20.64 -40.20 -45.90
N PRO A 379 -20.05 -41.41 -45.88
CA PRO A 379 -18.91 -41.73 -45.02
C PRO A 379 -17.63 -40.96 -45.37
N GLU A 380 -17.52 -40.31 -46.54
CA GLU A 380 -16.34 -39.52 -46.91
C GLU A 380 -16.23 -38.17 -46.17
N PHE A 381 -17.33 -37.67 -45.59
CA PHE A 381 -17.39 -36.34 -44.94
C PHE A 381 -17.45 -36.38 -43.41
N VAL A 382 -17.37 -37.56 -42.79
CA VAL A 382 -17.49 -37.70 -41.34
C VAL A 382 -16.11 -37.71 -40.68
N THR A 383 -15.65 -36.52 -40.26
CA THR A 383 -14.46 -36.33 -39.41
C THR A 383 -14.53 -37.21 -38.15
N GLU A 384 -13.38 -37.75 -37.73
CA GLU A 384 -13.34 -38.68 -36.60
C GLU A 384 -13.53 -37.92 -35.28
N ALA A 385 -14.19 -38.56 -34.29
CA ALA A 385 -14.56 -37.89 -33.03
C ALA A 385 -13.34 -37.34 -32.25
N TRP A 386 -12.15 -37.94 -32.45
CA TRP A 386 -10.91 -37.48 -31.82
C TRP A 386 -10.37 -36.18 -32.44
N GLU A 387 -10.67 -35.88 -33.70
CA GLU A 387 -10.26 -34.64 -34.37
C GLU A 387 -11.04 -33.44 -33.82
N LEU A 388 -12.35 -33.61 -33.62
CA LEU A 388 -13.20 -32.62 -32.95
C LEU A 388 -12.75 -32.39 -31.50
N SER A 389 -12.42 -33.46 -30.78
CA SER A 389 -11.92 -33.38 -29.41
C SER A 389 -10.55 -32.69 -29.33
N SER A 390 -9.65 -32.96 -30.30
CA SER A 390 -8.35 -32.29 -30.42
C SER A 390 -8.50 -30.78 -30.64
N LEU A 391 -9.42 -30.37 -31.52
CA LEU A 391 -9.75 -28.96 -31.74
C LEU A 391 -10.38 -28.31 -30.51
N ALA A 392 -11.26 -29.02 -29.80
CA ALA A 392 -11.86 -28.53 -28.57
C ALA A 392 -10.77 -28.28 -27.51
N HIS A 393 -9.82 -29.20 -27.35
CA HIS A 393 -8.66 -29.01 -26.49
C HIS A 393 -7.78 -27.83 -26.92
N LYS A 394 -7.58 -27.65 -28.23
CA LYS A 394 -6.82 -26.51 -28.76
C LYS A 394 -7.50 -25.17 -28.44
N LEU A 395 -8.82 -25.08 -28.64
CA LEU A 395 -9.58 -23.89 -28.29
C LEU A 395 -9.62 -23.65 -26.79
N GLU A 396 -9.71 -24.69 -25.97
CA GLU A 396 -9.66 -24.55 -24.51
C GLU A 396 -8.27 -24.06 -24.04
N SER A 397 -7.18 -24.51 -24.68
CA SER A 397 -5.83 -23.98 -24.45
C SER A 397 -5.72 -22.49 -24.81
N ILE A 398 -6.27 -22.10 -25.96
CA ILE A 398 -6.35 -20.69 -26.38
C ILE A 398 -7.17 -19.88 -25.38
N PHE A 399 -8.33 -20.40 -24.95
CA PHE A 399 -9.18 -19.76 -23.95
C PHE A 399 -8.42 -19.48 -22.65
N ASN A 400 -7.76 -20.50 -22.09
CA ASN A 400 -6.99 -20.35 -20.85
C ASN A 400 -5.89 -19.29 -20.98
N HIS A 401 -5.19 -19.24 -22.12
CA HIS A 401 -4.17 -18.22 -22.37
C HIS A 401 -4.77 -16.80 -22.48
N LEU A 402 -5.90 -16.65 -23.16
CA LEU A 402 -6.60 -15.36 -23.26
C LEU A 402 -7.17 -14.92 -21.90
N GLU A 403 -7.60 -15.86 -21.06
CA GLU A 403 -8.12 -15.60 -19.71
C GLU A 403 -7.02 -15.14 -18.76
N GLU A 404 -5.86 -15.78 -18.79
CA GLU A 404 -4.69 -15.33 -18.05
C GLU A 404 -4.28 -13.90 -18.47
N ASN A 405 -4.27 -13.62 -19.77
CA ASN A 405 -3.97 -12.28 -20.29
C ASN A 405 -5.01 -11.24 -19.83
N LEU A 406 -6.29 -11.58 -19.84
CA LEU A 406 -7.37 -10.71 -19.38
C LEU A 406 -7.23 -10.40 -17.88
N ASN A 407 -6.99 -11.42 -17.05
CA ASN A 407 -6.77 -11.25 -15.62
C ASN A 407 -5.54 -10.37 -15.33
N ARG A 408 -4.45 -10.60 -16.06
CA ARG A 408 -3.23 -9.78 -15.96
C ARG A 408 -3.49 -8.31 -16.34
N LEU A 409 -4.31 -8.06 -17.36
CA LEU A 409 -4.71 -6.71 -17.75
C LEU A 409 -5.53 -6.03 -16.64
N PHE A 410 -6.51 -6.71 -16.05
CA PHE A 410 -7.27 -6.17 -14.92
C PHE A 410 -6.37 -5.84 -13.73
N ASP A 411 -5.42 -6.71 -13.40
CA ASP A 411 -4.42 -6.44 -12.35
C ASP A 411 -3.56 -5.21 -12.66
N LEU A 412 -3.12 -5.04 -13.91
CA LEU A 412 -2.35 -3.86 -14.33
C LEU A 412 -3.17 -2.57 -14.26
N ILE A 413 -4.42 -2.61 -14.71
CA ILE A 413 -5.36 -1.48 -14.62
C ILE A 413 -5.55 -1.07 -13.17
N GLN A 414 -5.81 -2.04 -12.29
CA GLN A 414 -5.99 -1.78 -10.87
C GLN A 414 -4.72 -1.17 -10.24
N LYS A 415 -3.53 -1.72 -10.55
CA LYS A 415 -2.26 -1.17 -10.08
C LYS A 415 -2.05 0.27 -10.55
N PHE A 416 -2.33 0.58 -11.81
CA PHE A 416 -2.19 1.94 -12.34
C PHE A 416 -3.14 2.92 -11.65
N ARG A 417 -4.40 2.52 -11.46
CA ARG A 417 -5.39 3.33 -10.72
C ARG A 417 -4.97 3.56 -9.27
N ASP A 418 -4.45 2.54 -8.61
CA ASP A 418 -3.96 2.65 -7.24
C ASP A 418 -2.75 3.60 -7.14
N GLU A 419 -1.83 3.56 -8.12
CA GLU A 419 -0.71 4.53 -8.21
C GLU A 419 -1.19 5.96 -8.49
N GLU A 420 -2.15 6.14 -9.40
CA GLU A 420 -2.72 7.45 -9.70
C GLU A 420 -3.40 8.04 -8.46
N ALA A 421 -4.19 7.22 -7.74
CA ALA A 421 -4.82 7.58 -6.49
C ALA A 421 -3.77 7.90 -5.40
N PHE A 422 -2.73 7.09 -5.27
CA PHE A 422 -1.61 7.36 -4.35
C PHE A 422 -0.96 8.72 -4.63
N ASN A 423 -0.68 9.02 -5.90
CA ASN A 423 -0.10 10.28 -6.32
C ASN A 423 -1.07 11.46 -6.16
N ALA A 424 -2.37 11.25 -6.32
CA ALA A 424 -3.40 12.26 -6.03
C ALA A 424 -3.45 12.58 -4.53
N ILE A 425 -3.42 11.56 -3.66
CA ILE A 425 -3.35 11.74 -2.20
C ILE A 425 -2.10 12.54 -1.82
N ALA A 426 -0.94 12.17 -2.36
CA ALA A 426 0.31 12.89 -2.12
C ALA A 426 0.18 14.38 -2.47
N ARG A 427 -0.31 14.70 -3.67
CA ARG A 427 -0.52 16.08 -4.11
C ARG A 427 -1.47 16.85 -3.18
N ILE A 428 -2.52 16.21 -2.70
CA ILE A 428 -3.50 16.84 -1.80
C ILE A 428 -2.88 17.09 -0.42
N LEU A 429 -2.20 16.13 0.18
CA LEU A 429 -1.64 16.28 1.53
C LEU A 429 -0.41 17.22 1.57
N GLU A 430 0.32 17.36 0.47
CA GLU A 430 1.54 18.17 0.40
C GLU A 430 1.31 19.62 -0.04
N SER A 431 0.12 19.93 -0.56
CA SER A 431 -0.25 21.26 -1.05
C SER A 431 -1.18 21.98 -0.05
N PRO A 432 -1.09 23.32 0.08
CA PRO A 432 -2.06 24.10 0.84
C PRO A 432 -3.41 24.21 0.10
N HIS A 433 -4.51 24.27 0.86
CA HIS A 433 -5.87 24.46 0.35
C HIS A 433 -6.57 25.63 1.05
N ILE A 434 -7.83 25.92 0.66
CA ILE A 434 -8.67 26.96 1.28
C ILE A 434 -8.89 26.66 2.77
N ASP A 435 -9.13 25.39 3.09
CA ASP A 435 -9.19 24.82 4.43
C ASP A 435 -8.80 23.34 4.37
N ASN A 436 -8.65 22.72 5.54
CA ASN A 436 -8.28 21.32 5.68
C ASN A 436 -9.40 20.31 5.33
N SER A 437 -10.58 20.74 4.88
CA SER A 437 -11.70 19.81 4.62
C SER A 437 -11.39 18.82 3.48
N LYS A 438 -10.74 19.26 2.39
CA LYS A 438 -10.39 18.37 1.26
C LYS A 438 -9.36 17.29 1.66
N PRO A 439 -8.22 17.64 2.30
CA PRO A 439 -7.30 16.66 2.88
C PRO A 439 -7.95 15.70 3.88
N LEU A 440 -8.81 16.20 4.79
CA LEU A 440 -9.51 15.36 5.75
C LEU A 440 -10.45 14.36 5.08
N ARG A 441 -11.20 14.75 4.04
CA ARG A 441 -12.04 13.82 3.24
C ARG A 441 -11.23 12.74 2.55
N VAL A 442 -10.01 13.06 2.12
CA VAL A 442 -9.12 12.09 1.47
C VAL A 442 -8.58 11.07 2.47
N LEU A 443 -8.30 11.49 3.71
CA LEU A 443 -7.84 10.59 4.78
C LEU A 443 -8.98 9.76 5.38
N PHE A 444 -10.15 10.37 5.53
CA PHE A 444 -11.29 9.82 6.24
C PHE A 444 -12.54 9.88 5.36
N TYR A 445 -12.77 8.82 4.59
CA TYR A 445 -13.93 8.72 3.71
C TYR A 445 -14.78 7.51 4.07
N LYS A 446 -16.10 7.73 4.21
CA LYS A 446 -17.10 6.65 4.22
C LYS A 446 -18.45 7.20 3.77
N ASP A 447 -19.16 6.44 2.94
CA ASP A 447 -20.43 6.79 2.24
C ASP A 447 -21.45 7.50 3.14
N ASP A 448 -21.32 8.83 3.24
CA ASP A 448 -22.18 9.76 3.99
C ASP A 448 -22.37 9.47 5.49
N GLN A 449 -21.51 8.65 6.11
CA GLN A 449 -21.52 8.44 7.56
C GLN A 449 -20.46 9.28 8.27
N PRO A 450 -20.72 9.74 9.51
CA PRO A 450 -19.72 10.48 10.27
C PRO A 450 -18.46 9.63 10.47
N ALA A 451 -17.38 10.09 9.88
CA ALA A 451 -16.12 9.35 9.77
C ALA A 451 -15.37 9.27 11.11
N LEU A 452 -15.64 10.21 12.02
CA LEU A 452 -14.92 10.35 13.28
C LEU A 452 -15.80 9.99 14.49
N TYR A 453 -15.12 9.74 15.60
CA TYR A 453 -15.68 9.50 16.91
C TYR A 453 -15.08 10.50 17.89
N ASP A 454 -15.94 11.27 18.54
CA ASP A 454 -15.59 12.19 19.61
C ASP A 454 -15.39 11.38 20.89
N GLY A 455 -14.12 11.18 21.29
CA GLY A 455 -13.76 10.42 22.48
C GLY A 455 -14.23 11.08 23.77
N TYR A 456 -14.45 12.39 23.81
CA TYR A 456 -14.95 13.05 25.03
C TYR A 456 -16.47 12.85 25.19
N ASN A 457 -17.23 13.20 24.16
CA ASN A 457 -18.69 13.13 24.18
C ASN A 457 -19.25 11.74 23.83
N LYS A 458 -18.39 10.79 23.48
CA LYS A 458 -18.71 9.40 23.13
C LYS A 458 -19.73 9.28 21.99
N LYS A 459 -19.60 10.12 20.96
CA LYS A 459 -20.53 10.19 19.82
C LYS A 459 -19.82 10.24 18.47
N ARG A 460 -20.49 9.79 17.42
CA ARG A 460 -20.00 9.93 16.05
C ARG A 460 -20.15 11.38 15.57
N VAL A 461 -19.14 11.88 14.88
CA VAL A 461 -19.09 13.27 14.38
C VAL A 461 -18.49 13.34 12.98
N ASP A 462 -18.89 14.36 12.24
CA ASP A 462 -18.35 14.63 10.92
C ASP A 462 -16.95 15.26 11.01
N ILE A 463 -16.16 15.18 9.93
CA ILE A 463 -14.85 15.83 9.83
C ILE A 463 -14.92 17.36 9.94
N ASP A 464 -16.09 17.97 9.67
CA ASP A 464 -16.29 19.42 9.72
C ASP A 464 -16.00 20.03 11.11
N VAL A 465 -16.03 19.23 12.19
CA VAL A 465 -15.62 19.68 13.54
C VAL A 465 -14.14 20.06 13.64
N LEU A 466 -13.32 19.60 12.69
CA LEU A 466 -11.89 19.87 12.57
C LEU A 466 -11.58 21.00 11.58
N ARG A 467 -12.60 21.55 10.92
CA ARG A 467 -12.43 22.54 9.85
C ARG A 467 -11.64 23.76 10.33
N ARG A 468 -10.60 24.15 9.59
CA ARG A 468 -9.70 25.29 9.86
C ARG A 468 -8.94 25.20 11.20
N LYS A 469 -8.85 24.02 11.81
CA LYS A 469 -8.00 23.77 12.99
C LYS A 469 -6.68 23.13 12.59
N VAL A 470 -5.65 23.30 13.42
CA VAL A 470 -4.47 22.43 13.35
C VAL A 470 -4.89 21.03 13.82
N VAL A 471 -4.59 20.01 13.02
CA VAL A 471 -4.96 18.61 13.32
C VAL A 471 -3.70 17.79 13.47
N ILE A 472 -3.57 17.10 14.59
CA ILE A 472 -2.49 16.17 14.86
C ILE A 472 -3.04 14.76 14.72
N LEU A 473 -2.54 14.01 13.75
CA LEU A 473 -2.87 12.61 13.53
C LEU A 473 -1.94 11.76 14.39
N LEU A 474 -2.50 11.12 15.41
CA LEU A 474 -1.81 10.09 16.20
C LEU A 474 -1.94 8.76 15.45
N ILE A 475 -0.87 8.38 14.76
CA ILE A 475 -0.79 7.14 13.98
C ILE A 475 -0.11 6.07 14.85
N SER A 476 -0.72 4.91 15.04
CA SER A 476 -0.14 3.82 15.83
C SER A 476 -0.69 2.45 15.41
N ASP A 477 -0.11 1.38 15.93
CA ASP A 477 -0.80 0.10 16.05
C ASP A 477 -1.71 0.09 17.32
N LEU A 478 -2.23 -1.07 17.70
CA LEU A 478 -3.11 -1.20 18.87
C LEU A 478 -2.35 -1.26 20.21
N ASP A 479 -1.02 -1.42 20.21
CA ASP A 479 -0.20 -1.59 21.42
C ASP A 479 0.34 -0.24 21.92
N ILE A 480 -0.50 0.80 21.91
CA ILE A 480 -0.08 2.20 22.05
C ILE A 480 0.03 2.71 23.50
N VAL A 481 -0.71 2.14 24.45
CA VAL A 481 -0.93 2.76 25.79
C VAL A 481 0.36 2.86 26.62
N GLN A 482 1.31 1.96 26.39
CA GLN A 482 2.59 1.94 27.10
C GLN A 482 3.69 2.71 26.38
N GLU A 483 3.42 3.23 25.18
CA GLU A 483 4.40 3.96 24.38
C GLU A 483 4.57 5.40 24.88
N ASN A 484 5.81 5.87 24.85
CA ASN A 484 6.17 7.21 25.32
C ASN A 484 5.39 8.30 24.56
N GLU A 485 5.19 8.09 23.25
CA GLU A 485 4.46 8.96 22.34
C GLU A 485 3.01 9.19 22.78
N TYR A 486 2.34 8.14 23.28
CA TYR A 486 0.97 8.25 23.79
C TYR A 486 0.92 9.11 25.05
N LEU A 487 1.88 8.91 25.97
CA LEU A 487 1.96 9.69 27.20
C LEU A 487 2.23 11.17 26.93
N ILE A 488 3.11 11.49 25.97
CA ILE A 488 3.37 12.86 25.52
C ILE A 488 2.09 13.48 24.93
N ALA A 489 1.39 12.77 24.05
CA ALA A 489 0.13 13.24 23.47
C ALA A 489 -0.94 13.47 24.56
N HIS A 490 -1.03 12.58 25.54
CA HIS A 490 -1.95 12.67 26.68
C HIS A 490 -1.68 13.89 27.56
N GLN A 491 -0.41 14.13 27.90
CA GLN A 491 -0.01 15.31 28.67
C GLN A 491 -0.36 16.60 27.92
N MET A 492 0.03 16.69 26.65
CA MET A 492 -0.26 17.85 25.80
C MET A 492 -1.75 18.14 25.68
N TYR A 493 -2.56 17.10 25.45
CA TYR A 493 -4.01 17.25 25.33
C TYR A 493 -4.66 17.65 26.66
N SER A 494 -4.15 17.13 27.79
CA SER A 494 -4.60 17.50 29.12
C SER A 494 -4.31 18.97 29.44
N GLU A 495 -3.11 19.47 29.13
CA GLU A 495 -2.75 20.89 29.31
C GLU A 495 -3.64 21.80 28.45
N LYS A 496 -3.84 21.45 27.17
CA LYS A 496 -4.77 22.15 26.28
C LYS A 496 -6.15 22.30 26.92
N ARG A 497 -6.70 21.21 27.49
CA ARG A 497 -8.02 21.22 28.12
C ARG A 497 -8.09 22.07 29.38
N GLN A 498 -6.99 22.19 30.12
CA GLN A 498 -6.92 23.08 31.28
C GLN A 498 -6.93 24.55 30.87
N PHE A 499 -6.35 24.89 29.71
CA PHE A 499 -6.21 26.27 29.22
C PHE A 499 -6.82 26.50 27.82
N PRO A 500 -8.11 26.22 27.59
CA PRO A 500 -8.70 26.16 26.25
C PRO A 500 -8.74 27.49 25.49
N THR A 501 -8.63 28.62 26.20
CA THR A 501 -8.63 29.97 25.62
C THR A 501 -7.26 30.40 25.11
N ARG A 502 -6.19 29.66 25.40
CA ARG A 502 -4.85 29.96 24.92
C ARG A 502 -4.75 29.78 23.40
N PRO A 503 -4.04 30.67 22.69
CA PRO A 503 -3.74 30.48 21.27
C PRO A 503 -3.05 29.13 20.99
N GLU A 504 -2.16 28.70 21.88
CA GLU A 504 -1.40 27.44 21.78
C GLU A 504 -2.30 26.20 21.91
N SER A 505 -3.52 26.37 22.43
CA SER A 505 -4.51 25.30 22.59
C SER A 505 -5.40 25.09 21.37
N GLN A 506 -5.21 25.84 20.29
CA GLN A 506 -6.06 25.80 19.08
C GLN A 506 -5.64 24.68 18.09
N TYR A 507 -5.61 23.43 18.55
CA TYR A 507 -5.34 22.22 17.75
C TYR A 507 -6.18 21.04 18.23
N GLU A 508 -6.44 20.02 17.41
CA GLU A 508 -7.11 18.77 17.81
C GLU A 508 -6.23 17.55 17.55
N ILE A 509 -6.40 16.49 18.33
CA ILE A 509 -5.76 15.19 18.11
C ILE A 509 -6.79 14.21 17.54
N VAL A 510 -6.41 13.47 16.50
CA VAL A 510 -7.20 12.38 15.90
C VAL A 510 -6.39 11.09 15.92
N TRP A 511 -6.86 10.07 16.64
CA TRP A 511 -6.24 8.75 16.64
C TRP A 511 -6.64 7.93 15.40
N VAL A 512 -5.63 7.42 14.69
CA VAL A 512 -5.74 6.62 13.48
C VAL A 512 -4.95 5.32 13.65
N PRO A 513 -5.61 4.20 14.00
CA PRO A 513 -4.94 2.91 14.16
C PRO A 513 -4.63 2.29 12.80
N ILE A 514 -3.44 1.72 12.65
CA ILE A 514 -2.94 1.10 11.42
C ILE A 514 -2.53 -0.35 11.70
N GLU A 515 -3.37 -1.27 11.24
CA GLU A 515 -3.12 -2.71 11.28
C GLU A 515 -3.09 -3.27 9.85
N ASP A 516 -2.28 -4.32 9.62
CA ASP A 516 -2.27 -5.02 8.32
C ASP A 516 -3.58 -5.80 8.13
N ASN A 517 -4.03 -6.49 9.19
CA ASN A 517 -5.21 -7.34 9.17
C ASN A 517 -6.11 -7.01 10.37
N TRP A 518 -7.36 -6.66 10.08
CA TRP A 518 -8.41 -6.45 11.07
C TRP A 518 -9.20 -7.74 11.31
N THR A 519 -9.17 -8.23 12.54
CA THR A 519 -10.00 -9.34 13.03
C THR A 519 -11.01 -8.82 14.04
N ASP A 520 -12.06 -9.59 14.33
CA ASP A 520 -13.08 -9.19 15.33
C ASP A 520 -12.46 -8.91 16.71
N ALA A 521 -11.46 -9.70 17.11
CA ALA A 521 -10.73 -9.50 18.36
C ALA A 521 -9.97 -8.16 18.38
N LYS A 522 -9.28 -7.82 17.28
CA LYS A 522 -8.59 -6.53 17.15
C LYS A 522 -9.58 -5.36 17.10
N LEU A 523 -10.74 -5.55 16.48
CA LEU A 523 -11.79 -4.53 16.46
C LEU A 523 -12.32 -4.25 17.87
N GLN A 524 -12.54 -5.29 18.68
CA GLN A 524 -12.92 -5.14 20.09
C GLN A 524 -11.83 -4.43 20.90
N GLN A 525 -10.55 -4.78 20.69
CA GLN A 525 -9.42 -4.08 21.32
C GLN A 525 -9.38 -2.60 20.93
N PHE A 526 -9.55 -2.29 19.64
CA PHE A 526 -9.65 -0.91 19.14
C PHE A 526 -10.77 -0.14 19.84
N GLU A 527 -11.97 -0.71 19.95
CA GLU A 527 -13.10 -0.06 20.61
C GLU A 527 -12.83 0.20 22.10
N ALA A 528 -12.24 -0.77 22.80
CA ALA A 528 -11.87 -0.61 24.21
C ALA A 528 -10.86 0.52 24.41
N LEU A 529 -9.82 0.59 23.58
CA LEU A 529 -8.81 1.65 23.60
C LEU A 529 -9.41 3.01 23.27
N ARG A 530 -10.19 3.10 22.19
CA ARG A 530 -10.89 4.34 21.78
C ARG A 530 -11.78 4.87 22.89
N ASN A 531 -12.48 3.99 23.60
CA ASN A 531 -13.38 4.38 24.68
C ASN A 531 -12.63 4.93 25.91
N GLY A 532 -11.34 4.62 26.08
CA GLY A 532 -10.49 5.22 27.11
C GLY A 532 -9.93 6.59 26.75
N MET A 533 -10.02 7.01 25.48
CA MET A 533 -9.45 8.27 24.99
C MET A 533 -10.45 9.44 25.10
N GLU A 534 -9.92 10.66 25.24
CA GLU A 534 -10.70 11.91 25.32
C GLU A 534 -10.59 12.80 24.06
N TRP A 535 -9.70 12.46 23.13
CA TRP A 535 -9.55 13.13 21.84
C TRP A 535 -10.38 12.43 20.75
N TYR A 536 -10.34 12.95 19.53
CA TYR A 536 -11.02 12.33 18.40
C TYR A 536 -10.31 11.04 17.97
N SER A 537 -11.06 10.11 17.37
CA SER A 537 -10.53 8.94 16.70
C SER A 537 -11.34 8.69 15.44
N VAL A 538 -10.85 7.86 14.52
CA VAL A 538 -11.71 7.32 13.46
C VAL A 538 -12.85 6.51 14.08
N ASN A 539 -14.05 6.57 13.51
CA ASN A 539 -15.18 5.80 14.01
C ASN A 539 -15.03 4.30 13.74
N HIS A 540 -14.37 3.95 12.63
CA HIS A 540 -14.07 2.57 12.29
C HIS A 540 -12.79 2.55 11.42
N PRO A 541 -11.91 1.54 11.53
CA PRO A 541 -10.68 1.50 10.74
C PRO A 541 -10.89 1.53 9.23
N SER A 542 -12.03 1.01 8.74
CA SER A 542 -12.41 1.03 7.32
C SER A 542 -12.61 2.44 6.74
N VAL A 543 -12.65 3.48 7.58
CA VAL A 543 -12.73 4.88 7.15
C VAL A 543 -11.42 5.31 6.48
N VAL A 544 -10.32 4.63 6.79
CA VAL A 544 -9.01 4.84 6.18
C VAL A 544 -8.83 3.83 5.07
N SER A 545 -8.73 4.29 3.82
CA SER A 545 -8.60 3.40 2.67
C SER A 545 -7.24 2.69 2.64
N PRO A 546 -7.13 1.52 1.99
CA PRO A 546 -5.85 0.81 1.84
C PRO A 546 -4.75 1.67 1.19
N ILE A 547 -5.12 2.57 0.27
CA ILE A 547 -4.17 3.47 -0.41
C ILE A 547 -3.64 4.53 0.58
N VAL A 548 -4.48 5.04 1.49
CA VAL A 548 -4.04 5.92 2.59
C VAL A 548 -3.12 5.17 3.55
N VAL A 549 -3.46 3.93 3.93
CA VAL A 549 -2.58 3.10 4.77
C VAL A 549 -1.23 2.88 4.10
N ARG A 550 -1.22 2.59 2.78
CA ARG A 550 0.00 2.47 1.98
C ARG A 550 0.80 3.77 1.99
N TYR A 551 0.14 4.93 1.87
CA TYR A 551 0.79 6.25 1.96
C TYR A 551 1.45 6.48 3.32
N ILE A 552 0.75 6.16 4.42
CA ILE A 552 1.25 6.27 5.79
C ILE A 552 2.51 5.40 6.00
N LYS A 553 2.50 4.17 5.49
CA LYS A 553 3.63 3.23 5.58
C LYS A 553 4.77 3.54 4.60
N HIS A 554 4.54 4.38 3.59
CA HIS A 554 5.47 4.55 2.50
C HIS A 554 6.81 5.15 2.97
N GLN A 555 7.93 4.55 2.55
CA GLN A 555 9.28 4.90 3.00
C GLN A 555 9.70 6.34 2.67
N LYS A 556 9.09 7.00 1.69
CA LYS A 556 9.40 8.41 1.35
C LYS A 556 8.34 9.40 1.85
N LYS A 557 7.29 8.92 2.53
CA LYS A 557 6.20 9.76 3.05
C LYS A 557 6.29 9.78 4.57
N TRP A 558 5.40 9.11 5.29
CA TRP A 558 5.37 9.17 6.75
C TRP A 558 6.21 8.09 7.45
N LYS A 559 6.66 7.06 6.72
CA LYS A 559 7.57 6.00 7.25
C LYS A 559 7.04 5.30 8.51
N PHE A 560 5.73 5.07 8.61
CA PHE A 560 5.19 4.33 9.75
C PHE A 560 5.64 2.86 9.73
N VAL A 561 6.39 2.45 10.77
CA VAL A 561 6.85 1.07 11.01
C VAL A 561 6.53 0.69 12.46
N LYS A 562 5.23 0.70 12.79
CA LYS A 562 4.63 0.40 14.13
C LYS A 562 4.82 1.46 15.21
N LYS A 563 6.02 2.03 15.35
CA LYS A 563 6.27 3.07 16.36
C LYS A 563 5.31 4.26 16.14
N PRO A 564 4.60 4.74 17.18
CA PRO A 564 3.61 5.79 17.00
C PRO A 564 4.20 7.09 16.42
N LEU A 565 3.41 7.81 15.64
CA LEU A 565 3.77 9.08 15.03
C LEU A 565 2.72 10.14 15.34
N LEU A 566 3.16 11.38 15.52
CA LEU A 566 2.29 12.55 15.56
C LEU A 566 2.49 13.37 14.28
N VAL A 567 1.64 13.16 13.28
CA VAL A 567 1.70 13.89 12.01
C VAL A 567 0.84 15.15 12.12
N VAL A 568 1.41 16.32 11.80
CA VAL A 568 0.73 17.61 11.95
C VAL A 568 0.24 18.11 10.60
N MET A 569 -1.05 18.41 10.53
CA MET A 569 -1.75 19.08 9.44
C MET A 569 -2.14 20.49 9.89
N ASP A 570 -1.82 21.50 9.10
CA ASP A 570 -2.25 22.88 9.38
C ASP A 570 -3.74 23.12 9.04
N SER A 571 -4.22 24.34 9.34
CA SER A 571 -5.61 24.75 9.07
C SER A 571 -5.96 24.81 7.58
N GLN A 572 -4.96 24.85 6.69
CA GLN A 572 -5.10 24.80 5.23
C GLN A 572 -4.98 23.36 4.68
N GLY A 573 -4.79 22.38 5.56
CA GLY A 573 -4.76 20.97 5.22
C GLY A 573 -3.42 20.45 4.71
N LYS A 574 -2.35 21.25 4.78
CA LYS A 574 -1.01 20.83 4.41
C LYS A 574 -0.35 20.08 5.56
N ILE A 575 0.35 18.99 5.27
CA ILE A 575 1.21 18.33 6.25
C ILE A 575 2.46 19.19 6.49
N VAL A 576 2.61 19.69 7.71
CA VAL A 576 3.67 20.64 8.12
C VAL A 576 4.74 20.02 9.03
N HIS A 577 4.48 18.82 9.55
CA HIS A 577 5.43 18.03 10.32
C HIS A 577 5.04 16.54 10.26
N THR A 578 5.98 15.64 9.95
CA THR A 578 5.67 14.19 9.81
C THR A 578 5.82 13.39 11.09
N ASN A 579 6.55 13.90 12.09
CA ASN A 579 6.57 13.32 13.44
C ASN A 579 6.88 14.34 14.57
N ALA A 580 5.89 15.09 15.04
CA ALA A 580 6.06 16.19 15.99
C ALA A 580 6.26 15.74 17.46
N VAL A 581 6.33 14.42 17.72
CA VAL A 581 6.53 13.88 19.09
C VAL A 581 7.69 14.56 19.79
N HIS A 582 8.84 14.66 19.12
CA HIS A 582 10.05 15.17 19.76
C HIS A 582 9.93 16.65 20.08
N MET A 583 9.46 17.49 19.15
CA MET A 583 9.27 18.91 19.44
C MET A 583 8.21 19.17 20.53
N MET A 584 7.14 18.38 20.56
CA MET A 584 6.09 18.47 21.59
C MET A 584 6.66 18.06 22.96
N CYS A 585 7.46 17.01 23.01
CA CYS A 585 8.13 16.58 24.24
C CYS A 585 9.11 17.63 24.78
N VAL A 586 9.86 18.29 23.89
CA VAL A 586 10.89 19.26 24.26
C VAL A 586 10.29 20.61 24.66
N PHE A 587 9.39 21.17 23.86
CA PHE A 587 8.92 22.55 24.00
C PHE A 587 7.46 22.69 24.45
N GLY A 588 6.73 21.58 24.61
CA GLY A 588 5.34 21.60 25.08
C GLY A 588 4.44 22.50 24.22
N SER A 589 3.64 23.35 24.87
CA SER A 589 2.73 24.28 24.21
C SER A 589 3.44 25.37 23.38
N ALA A 590 4.69 25.73 23.70
CA ALA A 590 5.48 26.72 22.94
C ALA A 590 5.83 26.25 21.51
N ALA A 591 5.75 24.94 21.25
CA ALA A 591 5.94 24.34 19.93
C ALA A 591 4.80 24.64 18.96
N TYR A 592 3.62 25.09 19.42
CA TYR A 592 2.51 25.46 18.52
C TYR A 592 2.97 26.48 17.47
N PRO A 593 2.63 26.32 16.17
CA PRO A 593 1.69 25.35 15.58
C PRO A 593 2.31 24.02 15.11
N PHE A 594 3.37 23.56 15.76
CA PHE A 594 4.04 22.27 15.55
C PHE A 594 4.53 22.04 14.12
N THR A 595 5.11 23.08 13.50
CA THR A 595 5.68 23.02 12.15
C THR A 595 7.19 22.79 12.23
N ASN A 596 7.78 22.15 11.20
CA ASN A 596 9.24 22.02 11.10
C ASN A 596 9.97 23.38 11.20
N ASN A 597 9.36 24.44 10.65
CA ASN A 597 9.95 25.78 10.72
C ASN A 597 9.93 26.35 12.15
N ARG A 598 8.84 26.13 12.89
CA ARG A 598 8.75 26.55 14.29
C ARG A 598 9.75 25.80 15.16
N GLU A 599 9.92 24.50 14.93
CA GLU A 599 10.95 23.69 15.61
C GLU A 599 12.35 24.27 15.40
N ARG A 600 12.70 24.61 14.16
CA ARG A 600 13.99 25.22 13.83
C ARG A 600 14.21 26.54 14.59
N LEU A 601 13.24 27.43 14.56
CA LEU A 601 13.34 28.74 15.24
C LEU A 601 13.52 28.58 16.75
N LEU A 602 12.78 27.65 17.38
CA LEU A 602 12.93 27.37 18.81
C LEU A 602 14.36 26.93 19.15
N TRP A 603 14.98 26.10 18.32
CA TRP A 603 16.37 25.68 18.52
C TRP A 603 17.42 26.75 18.19
N GLU A 604 17.08 27.75 17.38
CA GLU A 604 17.94 28.90 17.08
C GLU A 604 17.92 29.93 18.22
N GLU A 605 16.78 30.07 18.89
CA GLU A 605 16.60 30.95 20.05
C GLU A 605 17.17 30.35 21.35
N GLU A 606 17.35 29.03 21.40
CA GLU A 606 17.75 28.32 22.60
C GLU A 606 19.28 28.25 22.82
N SER A 607 19.70 28.10 24.07
CA SER A 607 21.10 27.87 24.45
C SER A 607 21.24 26.78 25.52
N TRP A 608 22.44 26.20 25.65
CA TRP A 608 22.69 25.13 26.62
C TRP A 608 22.74 25.66 28.05
N ARG A 609 21.58 25.77 28.70
CA ARG A 609 21.42 26.31 30.06
C ARG A 609 20.51 25.44 30.92
N ILE A 610 20.45 25.74 32.22
CA ILE A 610 19.68 24.94 33.18
C ILE A 610 18.19 25.03 32.88
N GLU A 611 17.72 26.18 32.37
CA GLU A 611 16.34 26.42 31.96
C GLU A 611 15.90 25.40 30.92
N LEU A 612 16.69 25.17 29.86
CA LEU A 612 16.38 24.17 28.84
C LEU A 612 16.13 22.78 29.44
N LEU A 613 16.89 22.39 30.47
CA LEU A 613 16.72 21.11 31.15
C LEU A 613 15.55 21.11 32.12
N ALA A 614 15.32 22.22 32.83
CA ALA A 614 14.42 22.33 33.97
C ALA A 614 12.99 22.77 33.66
N ASP A 615 12.75 23.50 32.56
CA ASP A 615 11.51 24.27 32.28
C ASP A 615 10.21 23.46 32.38
N ALA A 616 10.28 22.13 32.18
CA ALA A 616 9.12 21.25 32.09
C ALA A 616 9.07 20.15 33.17
N ILE A 617 9.99 20.13 34.15
CA ILE A 617 10.07 19.02 35.11
C ILE A 617 9.25 19.29 36.37
N ASP A 618 9.48 20.43 37.04
CA ASP A 618 8.90 20.70 38.37
C ASP A 618 8.81 22.19 38.69
N GLN A 619 7.75 22.62 39.39
CA GLN A 619 7.54 24.02 39.76
C GLN A 619 8.60 24.55 40.75
N THR A 620 9.19 23.69 41.59
CA THR A 620 10.24 24.11 42.53
C THR A 620 11.50 24.56 41.81
N LEU A 621 11.83 23.94 40.68
CA LEU A 621 12.95 24.36 39.83
C LEU A 621 12.73 25.77 39.29
N LEU A 622 11.52 26.09 38.84
CA LEU A 622 11.17 27.44 38.37
C LEU A 622 11.38 28.49 39.46
N ASN A 623 11.03 28.17 40.71
CA ASN A 623 11.26 29.06 41.85
C ASN A 623 12.76 29.27 42.10
N TRP A 624 13.57 28.20 42.12
CA TRP A 624 15.02 28.31 42.30
C TRP A 624 15.70 29.09 41.17
N ILE A 625 15.20 28.94 39.95
CA ILE A 625 15.66 29.72 38.80
C ILE A 625 15.36 31.20 39.01
N SER A 626 14.14 31.55 39.44
CA SER A 626 13.75 32.94 39.72
C SER A 626 14.57 33.57 40.85
N GLU A 627 14.94 32.77 41.85
CA GLU A 627 15.77 33.16 43.00
C GLU A 627 17.27 33.20 42.68
N LYS A 628 17.68 32.82 41.46
CA LYS A 628 19.08 32.77 41.00
C LYS A 628 19.98 31.89 41.88
N LYS A 629 19.44 30.79 42.39
CA LYS A 629 20.19 29.81 43.19
C LYS A 629 21.08 28.93 42.30
N TYR A 630 22.10 28.30 42.91
CA TYR A 630 22.83 27.21 42.26
C TYR A 630 21.97 25.96 42.30
N ILE A 631 21.77 25.33 41.14
CA ILE A 631 20.96 24.13 40.99
C ILE A 631 21.87 22.98 40.59
N CYS A 632 21.84 21.90 41.37
CA CYS A 632 22.52 20.66 41.09
C CYS A 632 21.52 19.57 40.71
N LEU A 633 21.52 19.19 39.43
CA LEU A 633 20.81 18.01 38.94
C LEU A 633 21.74 16.82 39.02
N TYR A 634 21.34 15.76 39.70
CA TYR A 634 22.22 14.59 39.87
C TYR A 634 21.43 13.29 39.87
N GLY A 635 22.14 12.17 39.66
CA GLY A 635 21.48 10.88 39.62
C GLY A 635 22.43 9.69 39.57
N GLY A 636 21.86 8.49 39.66
CA GLY A 636 22.60 7.22 39.79
C GLY A 636 21.85 6.19 40.63
N GLU A 637 22.36 4.95 40.63
CA GLU A 637 21.77 3.81 41.36
C GLU A 637 22.51 3.49 42.68
N ASP A 638 23.75 3.96 42.83
CA ASP A 638 24.56 3.70 44.01
C ASP A 638 24.21 4.68 45.16
N ILE A 639 23.50 4.19 46.17
CA ILE A 639 23.12 4.97 47.35
C ILE A 639 24.32 5.42 48.18
N ALA A 640 25.42 4.65 48.21
CA ALA A 640 26.63 5.04 48.93
C ALA A 640 27.30 6.23 48.24
N TRP A 641 27.35 6.21 46.90
CA TRP A 641 27.79 7.37 46.12
C TRP A 641 26.88 8.58 46.35
N ILE A 642 25.54 8.41 46.31
CA ILE A 642 24.58 9.51 46.55
C ILE A 642 24.81 10.18 47.91
N ARG A 643 24.95 9.40 48.99
CA ARG A 643 25.24 9.93 50.33
C ARG A 643 26.56 10.70 50.37
N ASN A 644 27.62 10.13 49.80
CA ASN A 644 28.95 10.75 49.78
C ASN A 644 28.96 12.05 48.96
N PHE A 645 28.30 12.04 47.80
CA PHE A 645 28.23 13.19 46.91
C PHE A 645 27.41 14.33 47.50
N THR A 646 26.19 14.05 47.97
CA THR A 646 25.31 15.09 48.55
C THR A 646 25.92 15.72 49.81
N LYS A 647 26.70 14.97 50.58
CA LYS A 647 27.48 15.51 51.70
C LYS A 647 28.61 16.42 51.20
N ALA A 648 29.48 15.93 50.31
CA ALA A 648 30.60 16.70 49.79
C ALA A 648 30.15 17.99 49.09
N ALA A 649 29.08 17.93 48.30
CA ALA A 649 28.52 19.10 47.62
C ALA A 649 27.98 20.14 48.60
N ARG A 650 27.35 19.72 49.71
CA ARG A 650 26.90 20.63 50.79
C ARG A 650 28.06 21.28 51.53
N ASP A 651 29.09 20.51 51.85
CA ASP A 651 30.29 21.02 52.52
C ASP A 651 30.99 22.08 51.64
N VAL A 652 31.13 21.79 50.35
CA VAL A 652 31.67 22.74 49.36
C VAL A 652 30.77 23.96 49.21
N ALA A 653 29.45 23.80 49.16
CA ALA A 653 28.52 24.93 49.03
C ALA A 653 28.62 25.88 50.22
N LEU A 654 28.71 25.34 51.43
CA LEU A 654 28.91 26.12 52.66
C LEU A 654 30.25 26.87 52.62
N GLU A 655 31.31 26.20 52.21
CA GLU A 655 32.65 26.79 52.18
C GLU A 655 32.84 27.82 51.06
N ALA A 656 32.20 27.62 49.91
CA ALA A 656 32.16 28.55 48.79
C ALA A 656 31.18 29.71 49.01
N GLY A 657 30.33 29.63 50.04
CA GLY A 657 29.32 30.65 50.32
C GLY A 657 28.22 30.72 49.26
N ILE A 658 27.88 29.60 48.62
CA ILE A 658 26.83 29.52 47.59
C ILE A 658 25.55 28.88 48.12
N GLN A 659 24.40 29.33 47.62
CA GLN A 659 23.11 28.70 47.89
C GLN A 659 22.86 27.57 46.89
N LEU A 660 23.14 26.34 47.30
CA LEU A 660 23.02 25.15 46.47
C LEU A 660 21.74 24.36 46.78
N GLU A 661 20.89 24.20 45.77
CA GLU A 661 19.73 23.31 45.80
C GLU A 661 20.03 22.07 44.96
N MET A 662 19.74 20.88 45.49
CA MET A 662 20.04 19.61 44.82
C MET A 662 18.75 18.85 44.51
N LEU A 663 18.62 18.36 43.27
CA LEU A 663 17.49 17.57 42.80
C LEU A 663 17.96 16.23 42.22
N TYR A 664 17.40 15.14 42.73
CA TYR A 664 17.65 13.80 42.22
C TYR A 664 16.78 13.49 40.99
N LEU A 665 17.42 13.10 39.88
CA LEU A 665 16.81 12.74 38.60
C LEU A 665 17.14 11.31 38.15
N GLY A 666 17.63 10.45 39.06
CA GLY A 666 17.81 9.03 38.75
C GLY A 666 18.78 8.74 37.61
N LYS A 667 18.55 7.62 36.94
CA LYS A 667 19.38 7.13 35.84
C LYS A 667 18.51 6.86 34.60
N SER A 668 19.11 6.97 33.41
CA SER A 668 18.42 6.59 32.17
C SER A 668 18.04 5.11 32.20
N LYS A 669 16.80 4.79 31.79
CA LYS A 669 16.24 3.43 31.73
C LYS A 669 16.31 2.66 33.06
N GLN A 670 16.23 3.38 34.17
CA GLN A 670 16.18 2.78 35.51
C GLN A 670 14.88 1.99 35.71
N LYS A 671 14.92 0.91 36.51
CA LYS A 671 13.69 0.22 36.92
C LYS A 671 12.94 1.06 37.97
N GLU A 672 11.63 1.23 37.79
CA GLU A 672 10.79 2.05 38.68
C GLU A 672 10.94 1.68 40.16
N ARG A 673 10.95 0.38 40.48
CA ARG A 673 11.12 -0.10 41.86
C ARG A 673 12.41 0.41 42.50
N VAL A 674 13.52 0.34 41.76
CA VAL A 674 14.84 0.79 42.23
C VAL A 674 14.84 2.30 42.47
N ALA A 675 14.26 3.06 41.54
CA ALA A 675 14.16 4.51 41.68
C ALA A 675 13.30 4.91 42.89
N ARG A 676 12.15 4.25 43.10
CA ARG A 676 11.28 4.50 44.27
C ARG A 676 11.98 4.20 45.59
N ASP A 677 12.78 3.13 45.65
CA ASP A 677 13.56 2.78 46.85
C ASP A 677 14.62 3.85 47.15
N ILE A 678 15.34 4.34 46.14
CA ILE A 678 16.33 5.41 46.31
C ILE A 678 15.67 6.73 46.72
N ILE A 679 14.56 7.10 46.07
CA ILE A 679 13.78 8.31 46.41
C ILE A 679 13.35 8.26 47.89
N ARG A 680 12.87 7.11 48.35
CA ARG A 680 12.49 6.91 49.76
C ARG A 680 13.69 7.15 50.68
N THR A 681 14.84 6.53 50.40
CA THR A 681 16.04 6.75 51.23
C THR A 681 16.50 8.21 51.24
N ILE A 682 16.47 8.89 50.09
CA ILE A 682 16.83 10.32 49.99
C ILE A 682 15.89 11.17 50.86
N LYS A 683 14.58 10.89 50.85
CA LYS A 683 13.59 11.58 51.69
C LYS A 683 13.79 11.32 53.18
N GLU A 684 13.99 10.05 53.56
CA GLU A 684 14.20 9.62 54.96
C GLU A 684 15.47 10.24 55.56
N GLU A 685 16.57 10.25 54.80
CA GLU A 685 17.87 10.79 55.23
C GLU A 685 18.03 12.30 54.95
N LYS A 686 17.02 12.93 54.34
CA LYS A 686 17.01 14.36 53.97
C LYS A 686 18.25 14.76 53.17
N LEU A 687 18.62 13.95 52.17
CA LEU A 687 19.85 14.17 51.41
C LEU A 687 19.74 15.32 50.40
N SER A 688 18.56 15.49 49.79
CA SER A 688 18.26 16.45 48.72
C SER A 688 16.75 16.47 48.41
N HIS A 689 16.33 17.26 47.42
CA HIS A 689 14.98 17.24 46.86
C HIS A 689 14.78 16.06 45.90
N THR A 690 13.54 15.60 45.80
CA THR A 690 13.12 14.50 44.92
C THR A 690 11.77 14.81 44.30
N ILE A 691 11.53 14.24 43.12
CA ILE A 691 10.27 14.33 42.37
C ILE A 691 9.71 12.93 42.13
N ASP A 692 8.48 12.85 41.63
CA ASP A 692 7.84 11.58 41.32
C ASP A 692 8.52 10.87 40.14
N TRP A 693 8.45 9.54 40.15
CA TRP A 693 9.06 8.67 39.13
C TRP A 693 8.68 9.07 37.70
N ASN A 694 7.41 9.44 37.47
CA ASN A 694 6.93 9.82 36.15
C ASN A 694 7.65 11.07 35.60
N LEU A 695 8.00 12.02 36.46
CA LEU A 695 8.74 13.23 36.07
C LEU A 695 10.22 12.92 35.82
N ILE A 696 10.82 11.99 36.58
CA ILE A 696 12.17 11.48 36.31
C ILE A 696 12.21 10.78 34.95
N TRP A 697 11.26 9.89 34.68
CA TRP A 697 11.14 9.23 33.39
C TRP A 697 10.96 10.26 32.26
N PHE A 698 10.09 11.24 32.46
CA PHE A 698 9.85 12.30 31.47
C PHE A 698 11.10 13.12 31.18
N PHE A 699 11.92 13.44 32.20
CA PHE A 699 13.21 14.11 32.00
C PHE A 699 14.11 13.36 31.02
N TRP A 700 14.26 12.05 31.19
CA TRP A 700 15.09 11.23 30.31
C TRP A 700 14.50 11.08 28.90
N VAL A 701 13.19 10.86 28.79
CA VAL A 701 12.49 10.81 27.49
C VAL A 701 12.58 12.14 26.74
N ARG A 702 12.48 13.25 27.46
CA ARG A 702 12.64 14.59 26.90
C ARG A 702 14.05 14.83 26.42
N LEU A 703 15.07 14.42 27.19
CA LEU A 703 16.47 14.52 26.78
C LEU A 703 16.79 13.66 25.55
N GLU A 704 16.22 12.44 25.46
CA GLU A 704 16.30 11.62 24.24
C GLU A 704 15.57 12.29 23.06
N SER A 705 14.45 12.96 23.29
CA SER A 705 13.73 13.72 22.26
C SER A 705 14.51 14.96 21.80
N MET A 706 15.24 15.64 22.69
CA MET A 706 16.13 16.74 22.31
C MET A 706 17.20 16.25 21.33
N TRP A 707 17.81 15.09 21.61
CA TRP A 707 18.79 14.46 20.72
C TRP A 707 18.22 14.19 19.32
N GLN A 708 17.02 13.60 19.26
CA GLN A 708 16.37 13.25 17.99
C GLN A 708 15.99 14.50 17.18
N SER A 709 15.33 15.46 17.82
CA SER A 709 14.87 16.71 17.20
C SER A 709 16.04 17.56 16.68
N LYS A 710 17.01 17.88 17.56
CA LYS A 710 18.18 18.69 17.19
C LYS A 710 19.08 17.95 16.19
N GLY A 711 19.25 16.63 16.35
CA GLY A 711 20.03 15.80 15.43
C GLY A 711 19.45 15.78 14.00
N GLN A 712 18.13 15.69 13.86
CA GLN A 712 17.47 15.75 12.54
C GLN A 712 17.72 17.10 11.85
N LEU A 713 17.52 18.22 12.57
CA LEU A 713 17.75 19.56 12.04
C LEU A 713 19.18 19.74 11.51
N MET A 714 20.17 19.21 12.23
CA MET A 714 21.57 19.29 11.82
C MET A 714 21.87 18.42 10.59
N SER A 715 21.22 17.26 10.45
CA SER A 715 21.36 16.41 9.26
C SER A 715 20.75 17.06 8.01
N GLU A 716 19.63 17.75 8.14
CA GLU A 716 19.00 18.50 7.04
C GLU A 716 19.87 19.70 6.61
N GLN A 717 20.48 20.41 7.57
CA GLN A 717 21.37 21.54 7.30
C GLN A 717 22.68 21.11 6.62
N SER A 718 23.26 19.96 7.00
CA SER A 718 24.50 19.45 6.41
C SER A 718 24.31 18.89 4.99
N GLN A 719 23.11 18.42 4.63
CA GLN A 719 22.78 18.10 3.24
C GLN A 719 22.63 19.35 2.36
N ALA A 720 22.17 20.46 2.93
CA ALA A 720 22.02 21.73 2.21
C ALA A 720 23.35 22.51 2.08
N HIS A 721 24.28 22.35 3.02
CA HIS A 721 25.60 22.99 3.01
C HIS A 721 26.69 21.92 3.12
N PHE A 722 27.48 21.71 2.07
CA PHE A 722 28.64 20.78 1.97
C PHE A 722 29.75 21.04 3.03
N ARG A 723 29.46 20.98 4.33
CA ARG A 723 30.44 21.04 5.43
C ARG A 723 30.05 20.06 6.53
N ASN A 724 30.89 19.04 6.70
CA ASN A 724 30.75 17.96 7.67
C ASN A 724 31.14 18.36 9.12
N ASP A 725 31.45 19.64 9.37
CA ASP A 725 32.03 20.11 10.63
C ASP A 725 30.99 20.58 11.68
N ASN A 726 29.71 20.73 11.31
CA ASN A 726 28.73 21.38 12.18
C ASN A 726 28.26 20.53 13.37
N ILE A 727 28.26 19.19 13.28
CA ILE A 727 27.80 18.30 14.37
C ILE A 727 28.74 18.37 15.58
N LYS A 728 30.04 18.55 15.35
CA LYS A 728 31.05 18.52 16.42
C LYS A 728 31.05 19.77 17.29
N ASN A 729 30.51 20.89 16.82
CA ASN A 729 30.68 22.19 17.48
C ASN A 729 29.41 22.76 18.14
N ASP A 730 28.25 22.10 18.00
CA ASP A 730 27.03 22.56 18.66
C ASP A 730 27.05 22.23 20.16
N ILE A 731 27.05 23.27 21.00
CA ILE A 731 27.18 23.17 22.46
C ILE A 731 25.99 22.43 23.08
N ILE A 732 24.77 22.60 22.52
CA ILE A 732 23.56 21.92 22.99
C ILE A 732 23.69 20.42 22.75
N MET A 733 24.10 20.01 21.54
CA MET A 733 24.30 18.60 21.23
C MET A 733 25.40 17.97 22.06
N GLN A 734 26.53 18.65 22.26
CA GLN A 734 27.56 18.18 23.21
C GLN A 734 27.01 18.04 24.63
N GLY A 735 26.16 18.99 25.05
CA GLY A 735 25.34 18.96 26.26
C GLY A 735 24.57 17.67 26.43
N ILE A 736 23.68 17.41 25.48
CA ILE A 736 22.76 16.27 25.44
C ILE A 736 23.53 14.95 25.45
N VAL A 737 24.56 14.82 24.58
CA VAL A 737 25.40 13.61 24.52
C VAL A 737 26.05 13.32 25.86
N SER A 738 26.59 14.35 26.53
CA SER A 738 27.21 14.16 27.83
C SER A 738 26.23 13.60 28.85
N LEU A 739 25.05 14.21 28.99
CA LEU A 739 24.07 13.76 29.97
C LEU A 739 23.52 12.36 29.65
N LEU A 740 23.24 12.04 28.39
CA LEU A 740 22.81 10.69 27.99
C LEU A 740 23.91 9.64 28.22
N SER A 741 25.18 10.01 28.01
CA SER A 741 26.32 9.12 28.27
C SER A 741 26.49 8.88 29.77
N PHE A 742 26.44 9.94 30.59
CA PHE A 742 26.56 9.81 32.04
C PHE A 742 25.37 9.06 32.64
N GLY A 743 24.15 9.34 32.17
CA GLY A 743 22.93 8.66 32.59
C GLY A 743 22.85 7.19 32.15
N SER A 744 23.64 6.77 31.15
CA SER A 744 23.75 5.35 30.74
C SER A 744 24.82 4.59 31.54
N SER A 745 25.68 5.30 32.27
CA SER A 745 26.77 4.73 33.06
C SER A 745 26.25 4.07 34.35
N GLU A 746 27.01 3.11 34.87
CA GLU A 746 26.81 2.60 36.23
C GLU A 746 27.29 3.58 37.29
N ARG A 747 28.17 4.50 36.90
CA ARG A 747 28.65 5.58 37.76
C ARG A 747 27.55 6.62 37.85
N GLY A 748 27.36 7.24 39.01
CA GLY A 748 26.43 8.37 39.16
C GLY A 748 26.77 9.53 38.21
N TRP A 749 26.01 10.61 38.24
CA TRP A 749 26.27 11.80 37.43
C TRP A 749 25.77 13.05 38.13
N ALA A 750 26.35 14.19 37.77
CA ALA A 750 25.91 15.47 38.30
C ALA A 750 26.17 16.61 37.32
N LEU A 751 25.27 17.59 37.36
CA LEU A 751 25.31 18.83 36.63
C LEU A 751 24.99 19.96 37.61
N ILE A 752 25.81 21.00 37.63
CA ILE A 752 25.62 22.19 38.47
C ILE A 752 25.56 23.42 37.57
N GLY A 753 24.52 24.22 37.72
CA GLY A 753 24.31 25.44 36.94
C GLY A 753 23.71 26.56 37.76
N VAL A 754 23.83 27.77 37.24
CA VAL A 754 23.08 28.95 37.69
C VAL A 754 22.24 29.41 36.50
N PRO A 755 21.04 29.96 36.73
CA PRO A 755 20.22 30.53 35.66
C PRO A 755 21.00 31.45 34.74
N SER A 756 20.81 31.27 33.43
CA SER A 756 21.40 32.11 32.39
C SER A 756 22.94 32.17 32.37
N ALA A 757 23.60 31.16 32.96
CA ALA A 757 25.06 30.99 32.94
C ALA A 757 25.45 29.60 32.42
N ASP A 758 26.75 29.40 32.20
CA ASP A 758 27.30 28.10 31.85
C ASP A 758 27.05 27.07 32.96
N MET A 759 27.06 25.79 32.58
CA MET A 759 26.86 24.66 33.48
C MET A 759 28.12 23.80 33.58
N SER A 760 28.40 23.27 34.77
CA SER A 760 29.39 22.23 34.99
C SER A 760 28.73 20.86 34.96
N LYS A 761 29.31 19.91 34.23
CA LYS A 761 28.79 18.55 34.11
C LYS A 761 29.92 17.54 34.18
N ALA A 762 29.70 16.42 34.86
CA ALA A 762 30.65 15.31 34.89
C ALA A 762 29.98 13.99 35.27
N ASN A 763 30.66 12.88 34.99
CA ASN A 763 30.34 11.61 35.62
C ASN A 763 30.54 11.72 37.15
N GLY A 764 29.94 10.79 37.88
CA GLY A 764 29.82 10.87 39.34
C GLY A 764 31.14 10.70 40.07
N GLU A 765 32.09 9.98 39.48
CA GLU A 765 33.43 9.83 40.03
C GLU A 765 34.20 11.16 39.95
N HIS A 766 34.24 11.77 38.76
CA HIS A 766 34.93 13.03 38.53
C HIS A 766 34.25 14.19 39.27
N MET A 767 32.93 14.23 39.33
CA MET A 767 32.24 15.25 40.11
C MET A 767 32.54 15.10 41.61
N LEU A 768 32.41 13.88 42.17
CA LEU A 768 32.69 13.65 43.59
C LEU A 768 34.15 13.98 43.94
N ARG A 769 35.09 13.59 43.07
CA ARG A 769 36.51 13.94 43.21
C ARG A 769 36.71 15.46 43.25
N SER A 770 36.10 16.17 42.31
CA SER A 770 36.20 17.64 42.22
C SER A 770 35.64 18.36 43.44
N MET A 771 34.58 17.82 44.06
CA MET A 771 34.04 18.35 45.33
C MET A 771 35.00 18.10 46.50
N LYS A 772 35.65 16.93 46.57
CA LYS A 772 36.65 16.63 47.61
C LYS A 772 37.93 17.46 47.46
N GLU A 773 38.30 17.78 46.23
CA GLU A 773 39.47 18.58 45.86
C GLU A 773 39.17 20.10 45.83
N PHE A 774 38.11 20.56 46.51
CA PHE A 774 37.72 21.97 46.47
C PHE A 774 38.85 22.93 46.86
N GLN A 775 39.72 22.54 47.80
CA GLN A 775 40.86 23.37 48.21
C GLN A 775 41.81 23.69 47.05
N ASP A 776 41.91 22.81 46.05
CA ASP A 776 42.83 22.98 44.92
C ASP A 776 42.36 24.07 43.95
N TRP A 777 41.04 24.28 43.83
CA TRP A 777 40.46 25.25 42.92
C TRP A 777 39.68 26.39 43.62
N LYS A 778 39.63 26.40 44.96
CA LYS A 778 39.00 27.45 45.77
C LYS A 778 39.56 28.84 45.47
N ALA A 779 40.88 28.96 45.30
CA ALA A 779 41.51 30.23 44.94
C ALA A 779 41.00 30.76 43.60
N ARG A 780 40.78 29.85 42.63
CA ARG A 780 40.27 30.19 41.30
C ARG A 780 38.78 30.56 41.36
N HIS A 781 37.99 29.85 42.15
CA HIS A 781 36.58 30.18 42.42
C HIS A 781 36.38 31.63 42.86
N ASN A 782 37.23 32.14 43.75
CA ASN A 782 37.15 33.54 44.22
C ASN A 782 37.43 34.58 43.13
N VAL A 783 38.01 34.18 41.99
CA VAL A 783 38.38 35.08 40.88
C VAL A 783 37.34 35.02 39.76
N VAL A 784 36.91 33.82 39.35
CA VAL A 784 36.06 33.63 38.16
C VAL A 784 34.65 33.13 38.47
N GLY A 785 34.32 32.91 39.75
CA GLY A 785 33.05 32.32 40.18
C GLY A 785 33.09 30.79 40.23
N PHE A 786 32.02 30.19 40.74
CA PHE A 786 31.97 28.75 41.05
C PHE A 786 31.98 27.86 39.80
N THR A 787 30.98 28.00 38.93
CA THR A 787 30.84 27.16 37.72
C THR A 787 32.04 27.26 36.78
N PRO A 788 32.59 28.46 36.46
CA PRO A 788 33.77 28.54 35.60
C PRO A 788 35.01 27.90 36.21
N ALA A 789 35.26 28.09 37.52
CA ALA A 789 36.39 27.46 38.19
C ALA A 789 36.25 25.94 38.27
N LEU A 790 35.04 25.43 38.52
CA LEU A 790 34.75 24.00 38.52
C LEU A 790 34.97 23.39 37.12
N ASN A 791 34.58 24.10 36.05
CA ASN A 791 34.84 23.67 34.67
C ASN A 791 36.33 23.61 34.35
N GLU A 792 37.12 24.60 34.78
CA GLU A 792 38.58 24.58 34.62
C GLU A 792 39.22 23.39 35.36
N HIS A 793 38.78 23.11 36.60
CA HIS A 793 39.26 21.97 37.37
C HIS A 793 38.89 20.64 36.72
N LEU A 794 37.62 20.46 36.34
CA LEU A 794 37.12 19.27 35.65
C LEU A 794 37.88 18.98 34.36
N ALA A 795 38.20 20.01 33.57
CA ALA A 795 39.02 19.87 32.38
C ALA A 795 40.43 19.31 32.68
N GLY A 796 41.00 19.65 33.84
CA GLY A 796 42.23 19.05 34.36
C GLY A 796 42.04 17.59 34.78
N VAL A 797 40.96 17.31 35.51
CA VAL A 797 40.61 15.94 35.96
C VAL A 797 40.47 15.00 34.76
N PHE A 798 39.75 15.39 33.71
CA PHE A 798 39.56 14.58 32.50
C PHE A 798 40.87 14.27 31.77
N LYS A 799 41.84 15.20 31.76
CA LYS A 799 43.17 14.97 31.17
C LYS A 799 44.02 13.98 31.97
N SER A 800 43.84 13.95 33.29
CA SER A 800 44.63 13.11 34.21
C SER A 800 44.09 11.69 34.40
N ALA A 801 42.81 11.45 34.04
CA ALA A 801 42.16 10.17 34.27
C ALA A 801 42.66 9.08 33.30
N PRO A 802 42.88 7.83 33.78
CA PRO A 802 43.14 6.71 32.89
C PRO A 802 41.95 6.54 31.93
N HIS A 803 42.23 6.33 30.64
CA HIS A 803 41.20 6.28 29.60
C HIS A 803 40.21 5.13 29.81
N HIS A 804 39.10 5.42 30.50
CA HIS A 804 37.91 4.58 30.55
C HIS A 804 36.84 5.27 29.72
N CYS A 805 36.54 4.75 28.53
CA CYS A 805 35.53 5.37 27.66
C CYS A 805 34.12 5.15 28.22
N THR A 806 33.32 6.21 28.26
CA THR A 806 31.90 6.17 28.62
C THR A 806 31.09 5.43 27.56
N ASN A 807 30.07 4.66 27.97
CA ASN A 807 29.12 4.05 27.04
C ASN A 807 27.92 4.99 26.84
N LEU A 808 27.57 5.25 25.57
CA LEU A 808 26.34 5.93 25.20
C LEU A 808 25.36 4.90 24.64
N ILE A 809 24.22 4.70 25.33
CA ILE A 809 23.19 3.73 24.91
C ILE A 809 21.97 4.50 24.39
N LEU A 810 21.83 4.57 23.07
CA LEU A 810 20.66 5.16 22.42
C LEU A 810 19.72 4.08 21.89
N PRO A 811 18.40 4.32 21.85
CA PRO A 811 17.46 3.44 21.17
C PRO A 811 17.84 3.30 19.68
N ALA A 812 17.65 2.10 19.11
CA ALA A 812 17.97 1.82 17.70
C ALA A 812 17.04 2.53 16.68
N THR A 813 16.25 3.50 17.11
CA THR A 813 15.27 4.20 16.28
C THR A 813 15.82 5.56 15.85
N GLY A 814 16.02 5.75 14.55
CA GLY A 814 16.32 7.06 13.93
C GLY A 814 17.78 7.29 13.56
N LEU A 815 18.04 8.41 12.85
CA LEU A 815 19.31 8.86 12.24
C LEU A 815 20.46 8.88 13.27
N MET A 816 21.02 7.73 13.62
CA MET A 816 22.21 7.67 14.46
C MET A 816 23.40 8.13 13.61
N PRO A 817 24.11 9.20 14.01
CA PRO A 817 25.35 9.56 13.33
C PRO A 817 26.34 8.39 13.43
N GLU A 818 27.10 8.16 12.35
CA GLU A 818 28.06 7.05 12.29
C GLU A 818 29.12 7.14 13.38
N THR A 819 29.40 8.36 13.84
CA THR A 819 30.36 8.64 14.90
C THR A 819 29.88 9.77 15.81
N VAL A 820 30.22 9.69 17.10
CA VAL A 820 29.94 10.72 18.11
C VAL A 820 31.20 10.97 18.92
N SER A 821 31.49 12.21 19.32
CA SER A 821 32.62 12.48 20.22
C SER A 821 32.27 12.10 21.66
N CYS A 822 33.19 11.39 22.32
CA CYS A 822 33.09 11.02 23.73
C CYS A 822 32.99 12.27 24.61
N ALA A 823 32.03 12.27 25.52
CA ALA A 823 31.76 13.37 26.43
C ALA A 823 32.91 13.70 27.41
N GLU A 824 33.78 12.72 27.68
CA GLU A 824 34.89 12.88 28.64
C GLU A 824 36.22 13.22 27.94
N CYS A 825 36.58 12.48 26.88
CA CYS A 825 37.89 12.61 26.24
C CYS A 825 37.86 13.26 24.85
N GLY A 826 36.68 13.57 24.31
CA GLY A 826 36.50 14.18 22.98
C GLY A 826 36.83 13.27 21.79
N ARG A 827 37.41 12.07 22.03
CA ARG A 827 37.72 11.09 20.98
C ARG A 827 36.45 10.59 20.32
N ILE A 828 36.59 10.21 19.05
CA ILE A 828 35.49 9.67 18.27
C ILE A 828 35.10 8.27 18.81
N MET A 829 33.83 8.06 19.07
CA MET A 829 33.22 6.80 19.48
C MET A 829 32.69 6.07 18.24
N GLU A 830 32.97 4.77 18.17
CA GLU A 830 32.42 3.88 17.17
C GLU A 830 31.04 3.34 17.59
N ARG A 831 30.18 3.14 16.61
CA ARG A 831 28.84 2.59 16.81
C ARG A 831 28.88 1.07 16.86
N PHE A 832 28.36 0.48 17.93
CA PHE A 832 28.12 -0.97 18.04
C PHE A 832 26.64 -1.24 18.34
N ALA A 833 26.07 -2.26 17.71
CA ALA A 833 24.74 -2.77 18.05
C ALA A 833 24.88 -3.79 19.19
N MET A 834 24.13 -3.61 20.27
CA MET A 834 24.10 -4.54 21.41
C MET A 834 22.69 -5.08 21.58
N PHE A 835 22.54 -6.40 21.60
CA PHE A 835 21.31 -7.06 22.03
C PHE A 835 21.41 -7.32 23.53
N ARG A 836 20.43 -6.84 24.31
CA ARG A 836 20.28 -7.17 25.73
C ARG A 836 18.99 -7.96 25.93
N CYS A 837 19.09 -9.06 26.64
CA CYS A 837 17.92 -9.78 27.15
C CYS A 837 17.38 -9.00 28.35
N CYS A 838 16.17 -8.47 28.25
CA CYS A 838 15.46 -7.90 29.39
C CYS A 838 14.75 -9.05 30.12
N THR A 839 15.10 -9.29 31.38
CA THR A 839 14.20 -9.96 32.31
C THR A 839 13.28 -8.87 32.86
N ASP A 840 12.03 -8.88 32.39
CA ASP A 840 10.97 -7.97 32.85
C ASP A 840 10.92 -7.92 34.39
#